data_AF-A0A4P8TEL4-F1
#
_entry.id   AF-A0A4P8TEL4-F1
#
_cell.length_a   1.000
_cell.length_b   1.000
_cell.length_c   1.000
_cell.angle_alpha   90.00
_cell.angle_beta   90.00
_cell.angle_gamma   90.00
#
_symmetry.space_group_name_H-M   'P 1'
#
loop_
_entity.id
_entity.type
_entity.pdbx_description
1 polymer ?
#
loop_
_entity_poly.entity_id
_entity_poly.type
_entity_poly.pdbx_seq_one_letter_code
_entity_poly.pdbx_strand_id
1 'polypeptide(L)'
;MFPSFRGAGTVRVADLRELDGFDRLLLITLQGLANREKPQLYLIADPVDETWVEDLGVRTLREKDPLDLVDRYRERIGGAVVHDIDVPHTINLATTIAGLQGLVVATAEQAETHGIEIVENLRGRFEDDPAAIHDWAMAHLWEQCTHKILVGLPPTHTVAVEGARWTELLRETERVTDSSNLDTYTLDLTGHGGEGACSSRSATRSPTTAGAAPCTTSRSPPTARSSPPSSPAPPRRSPRSPRSAGPRTAFYVTLTVGEGDNIQYCQRHMRELWDDPNRGQVPLNWTVTPLLEDIGPAILHHFQRTATEDDLLVCGPSGAGYTYGDSWPQDELGVFTRLSGLYQERTGLDVVYAYSTPEPGEAPLVLPDRVLEAYARDVPLRGIMQTDEAGTISEPDAAVPLIGMFYPPGGVDVFRAALRKKIEEHGGTGPLFIAGLINAWSWTPSHVLELVSDLPGEVEVVLAESSSICSPARHDARVTTPDTAPAQLLALYDAQLREGTEVLGAGWSARLGPLTLAVHPGGGGFVTYRTLAGEADLPALVGAAVERLREAGAGEIEWKTRGHDHVPGLEEALAGHGFAAEETEAIMIGPLTGLTGEVPLAPGSRVRRVLAAEDVRAVSAMTDRAFGQQVDPARADALVGAVAAGDGTQLWVAEVDGEMVSAGRLVTVPGTDFVGLWGGATLPAFRGRGLYRALTAARARAALAQGFRFAHSDSTPFSQPILERSGLARVSTTTPWVRARSRDTFTE
;
A
#
# COMPACT_ATOMS: atom_id res chain seq x y z
N MET A 1 -4.10 5.50 4.41
CA MET A 1 -4.46 6.94 4.34
C MET A 1 -5.96 7.13 4.53
N PHE A 2 -6.78 6.35 3.81
CA PHE A 2 -8.24 6.41 3.87
C PHE A 2 -8.80 5.57 5.03
N PRO A 3 -10.05 5.83 5.48
CA PRO A 3 -10.70 4.99 6.47
C PRO A 3 -10.89 3.56 5.96
N SER A 4 -10.57 2.57 6.78
CA SER A 4 -10.90 1.15 6.53
C SER A 4 -12.27 0.84 7.13
N PHE A 5 -13.17 0.27 6.33
CA PHE A 5 -14.51 -0.10 6.79
C PHE A 5 -14.60 -1.57 7.19
N ARG A 6 -15.57 -1.91 8.03
CA ARG A 6 -15.89 -3.33 8.28
C ARG A 6 -16.41 -3.97 6.99
N GLY A 7 -16.26 -5.29 6.89
CA GLY A 7 -16.83 -6.09 5.80
C GLY A 7 -18.30 -5.77 5.56
N ALA A 8 -18.67 -5.54 4.30
CA ALA A 8 -20.04 -5.17 3.97
C ALA A 8 -20.97 -6.38 3.99
N GLY A 9 -22.23 -6.10 4.34
CA GLY A 9 -23.32 -7.06 4.20
C GLY A 9 -24.04 -6.87 2.87
N THR A 10 -25.34 -6.58 2.95
CA THR A 10 -26.11 -6.18 1.77
C THR A 10 -25.93 -4.68 1.50
N VAL A 11 -25.61 -4.33 0.26
CA VAL A 11 -25.48 -2.94 -0.22
C VAL A 11 -26.73 -2.56 -1.01
N ARG A 12 -27.31 -1.41 -0.68
CA ARG A 12 -28.43 -0.82 -1.44
C ARG A 12 -27.87 0.03 -2.57
N VAL A 13 -28.50 -0.06 -3.73
CA VAL A 13 -28.08 0.61 -4.96
C VAL A 13 -29.20 1.53 -5.41
N ALA A 14 -28.92 2.83 -5.53
CA ALA A 14 -29.90 3.82 -5.96
C ALA A 14 -29.40 4.65 -7.15
N ASP A 15 -30.32 4.95 -8.07
CA ASP A 15 -30.06 5.59 -9.33
C ASP A 15 -30.36 7.10 -9.25
N LEU A 16 -29.33 7.93 -9.37
CA LEU A 16 -29.44 9.37 -9.20
C LEU A 16 -29.52 10.15 -10.51
N ARG A 17 -29.46 9.46 -11.66
CA ARG A 17 -29.25 10.12 -12.97
C ARG A 17 -30.39 11.06 -13.36
N GLU A 18 -31.61 10.73 -12.95
CA GLU A 18 -32.83 11.50 -13.22
C GLU A 18 -33.19 12.49 -12.10
N LEU A 19 -32.42 12.54 -11.01
CA LEU A 19 -32.69 13.43 -9.88
C LEU A 19 -32.07 14.81 -10.10
N ASP A 20 -32.68 15.83 -9.50
CA ASP A 20 -32.12 17.18 -9.52
C ASP A 20 -30.89 17.33 -8.60
N GLY A 21 -30.24 18.49 -8.68
CA GLY A 21 -29.02 18.76 -7.90
C GLY A 21 -29.20 18.71 -6.38
N PHE A 22 -30.39 19.03 -5.87
CA PHE A 22 -30.69 19.05 -4.44
C PHE A 22 -30.92 17.64 -3.91
N ASP A 23 -31.71 16.83 -4.61
CA ASP A 23 -31.94 15.42 -4.27
C ASP A 23 -30.63 14.62 -4.34
N ARG A 24 -29.79 14.91 -5.35
CA ARG A 24 -28.46 14.32 -5.44
C ARG A 24 -27.59 14.69 -4.25
N LEU A 25 -27.56 15.95 -3.83
CA LEU A 25 -26.77 16.41 -2.68
C LEU A 25 -27.26 15.77 -1.37
N LEU A 26 -28.58 15.70 -1.18
CA LEU A 26 -29.21 15.04 -0.04
C LEU A 26 -28.78 13.57 0.05
N LEU A 27 -28.90 12.82 -1.05
CA LEU A 27 -28.54 11.40 -1.07
C LEU A 27 -27.03 11.16 -0.99
N ILE A 28 -26.21 12.05 -1.54
CA ILE A 28 -24.74 11.99 -1.43
C ILE A 28 -24.29 12.18 0.02
N THR A 29 -24.84 13.17 0.73
CA THR A 29 -24.51 13.38 2.14
C THR A 29 -25.05 12.25 3.02
N LEU A 30 -26.23 11.71 2.69
CA LEU A 30 -26.76 10.50 3.32
C LEU A 30 -25.85 9.29 3.13
N GLN A 31 -25.26 9.09 1.94
CA GLN A 31 -24.30 8.00 1.70
C GLN A 31 -23.09 8.12 2.63
N GLY A 32 -22.58 9.33 2.87
CA GLY A 32 -21.50 9.57 3.83
C GLY A 32 -21.86 9.11 5.25
N LEU A 33 -23.11 9.36 5.68
CA LEU A 33 -23.60 8.90 6.99
C LEU A 33 -23.81 7.39 7.03
N ALA A 34 -24.49 6.83 6.04
CA ALA A 34 -24.82 5.42 5.97
C ALA A 34 -23.57 4.52 5.91
N ASN A 35 -22.53 4.98 5.22
CA ASN A 35 -21.31 4.20 5.03
C ASN A 35 -20.25 4.40 6.13
N ARG A 36 -20.50 5.24 7.14
CA ARG A 36 -19.50 5.67 8.14
C ARG A 36 -18.82 4.52 8.89
N GLU A 37 -19.52 3.42 9.14
CA GLU A 37 -19.00 2.24 9.85
C GLU A 37 -18.71 1.05 8.92
N LYS A 38 -19.57 0.85 7.92
CA LYS A 38 -19.51 -0.23 6.94
C LYS A 38 -20.23 0.19 5.66
N PRO A 39 -19.86 -0.32 4.48
CA PRO A 39 -20.56 0.04 3.24
C PRO A 39 -21.98 -0.53 3.22
N GLN A 40 -22.97 0.34 3.01
CA GLN A 40 -24.40 0.00 2.98
C GLN A 40 -25.15 0.64 1.80
N LEU A 41 -24.63 1.74 1.24
CA LEU A 41 -25.27 2.49 0.17
C LEU A 41 -24.28 2.79 -0.98
N TYR A 42 -24.71 2.47 -2.19
CA TYR A 42 -24.03 2.78 -3.45
C TYR A 42 -24.97 3.61 -4.34
N LEU A 43 -24.46 4.70 -4.88
CA LEU A 43 -25.22 5.64 -5.70
C LEU A 43 -24.69 5.59 -7.13
N ILE A 44 -25.59 5.49 -8.12
CA ILE A 44 -25.28 5.56 -9.54
C ILE A 44 -25.53 6.99 -9.98
N ALA A 45 -24.47 7.76 -10.20
CA ALA A 45 -24.57 9.15 -10.66
C ALA A 45 -24.36 9.27 -12.17
N ASP A 46 -23.78 8.25 -12.80
CA ASP A 46 -23.38 8.19 -14.20
C ASP A 46 -23.54 6.74 -14.72
N PRO A 47 -23.81 6.49 -16.02
CA PRO A 47 -23.89 5.13 -16.56
C PRO A 47 -22.70 4.22 -16.22
N VAL A 48 -21.48 4.75 -16.13
CA VAL A 48 -20.31 3.93 -15.78
C VAL A 48 -20.38 3.44 -14.33
N ASP A 49 -21.04 4.17 -13.42
CA ASP A 49 -21.22 3.72 -12.03
C ASP A 49 -22.02 2.41 -11.94
N GLU A 50 -22.95 2.16 -12.87
CA GLU A 50 -23.71 0.92 -12.93
C GLU A 50 -22.80 -0.29 -13.18
N THR A 51 -21.76 -0.09 -13.99
CA THR A 51 -20.86 -1.17 -14.45
C THR A 51 -20.03 -1.77 -13.32
N TRP A 52 -19.91 -1.09 -12.19
CA TRP A 52 -19.18 -1.53 -11.01
C TRP A 52 -20.04 -2.31 -10.01
N VAL A 53 -21.38 -2.29 -10.15
CA VAL A 53 -22.31 -2.91 -9.19
C VAL A 53 -22.07 -4.41 -9.06
N GLU A 54 -21.75 -5.09 -10.16
CA GLU A 54 -21.43 -6.52 -10.17
C GLU A 54 -20.06 -6.82 -9.55
N ASP A 55 -19.11 -5.90 -9.67
CA ASP A 55 -17.75 -6.04 -9.15
C ASP A 55 -17.64 -5.77 -7.64
N LEU A 56 -18.70 -5.26 -7.00
CA LEU A 56 -18.73 -5.03 -5.55
C LEU A 56 -18.54 -6.34 -4.75
N GLY A 57 -18.84 -7.51 -5.34
CA GLY A 57 -18.63 -8.81 -4.71
C GLY A 57 -19.50 -9.05 -3.46
N VAL A 58 -20.62 -8.33 -3.34
CA VAL A 58 -21.58 -8.41 -2.23
C VAL A 58 -23.01 -8.50 -2.74
N ARG A 59 -23.93 -8.91 -1.87
CA ARG A 59 -25.36 -8.88 -2.21
C ARG A 59 -25.82 -7.44 -2.39
N THR A 60 -26.41 -7.15 -3.54
CA THR A 60 -26.98 -5.84 -3.86
C THR A 60 -28.51 -5.85 -3.83
N LEU A 61 -29.13 -4.74 -3.45
CA LEU A 61 -30.58 -4.50 -3.52
C LEU A 61 -30.82 -3.16 -4.21
N ARG A 62 -31.47 -3.17 -5.37
CA ARG A 62 -31.80 -1.94 -6.11
C ARG A 62 -33.04 -1.28 -5.50
N GLU A 63 -32.93 0.00 -5.16
CA GLU A 63 -34.09 0.79 -4.75
C GLU A 63 -34.93 1.14 -5.99
N LYS A 64 -36.25 1.16 -5.81
CA LYS A 64 -37.18 1.59 -6.86
C LYS A 64 -37.24 3.11 -6.94
N ASP A 65 -37.34 3.74 -5.78
CA ASP A 65 -37.29 5.19 -5.61
C ASP A 65 -36.05 5.52 -4.76
N PRO A 66 -35.09 6.29 -5.28
CA PRO A 66 -33.92 6.73 -4.51
C PRO A 66 -34.28 7.49 -3.23
N LEU A 67 -35.37 8.27 -3.22
CA LEU A 67 -35.73 9.13 -2.08
C LEU A 67 -36.27 8.33 -0.88
N ASP A 68 -36.76 7.10 -1.11
CA ASP A 68 -37.13 6.16 -0.03
C ASP A 68 -35.96 5.88 0.93
N LEU A 69 -34.71 6.12 0.48
CA LEU A 69 -33.52 5.98 1.32
C LEU A 69 -33.52 6.93 2.51
N VAL A 70 -34.10 8.13 2.39
CA VAL A 70 -34.13 9.12 3.47
C VAL A 70 -34.89 8.56 4.67
N ASP A 71 -36.07 8.02 4.43
CA ASP A 71 -36.90 7.40 5.48
C ASP A 71 -36.27 6.10 6.00
N ARG A 72 -35.68 5.30 5.10
CA ARG A 72 -35.01 4.05 5.48
C ARG A 72 -33.84 4.27 6.43
N TYR A 73 -33.08 5.34 6.23
CA TYR A 73 -31.93 5.70 7.05
C TYR A 73 -32.24 6.80 8.06
N ARG A 74 -33.52 7.08 8.34
CA ARG A 74 -33.99 8.14 9.25
C ARG A 74 -33.29 8.14 10.61
N GLU A 75 -33.06 6.98 11.20
CA GLU A 75 -32.37 6.83 12.49
C GLU A 75 -30.89 7.24 12.45
N ARG A 76 -30.27 7.29 11.27
CA ARG A 76 -28.90 7.76 11.06
C ARG A 76 -28.81 9.26 10.80
N ILE A 77 -29.93 9.92 10.49
CA ILE A 77 -29.98 11.35 10.16
C ILE A 77 -30.30 12.13 11.44
N GLY A 78 -29.29 12.84 11.98
CA GLY A 78 -29.44 13.68 13.16
C GLY A 78 -30.20 14.99 12.91
N GLY A 79 -30.37 15.38 11.65
CA GLY A 79 -31.00 16.64 11.23
C GLY A 79 -30.50 17.07 9.85
N ALA A 80 -30.79 18.32 9.47
CA ALA A 80 -30.39 18.91 8.20
C ALA A 80 -29.60 20.22 8.38
N VAL A 81 -28.66 20.46 7.47
CA VAL A 81 -28.04 21.77 7.25
C VAL A 81 -28.57 22.34 5.93
N VAL A 82 -29.12 23.56 5.99
CA VAL A 82 -29.57 24.28 4.80
C VAL A 82 -28.47 25.25 4.37
N HIS A 83 -27.95 25.08 3.15
CA HIS A 83 -26.99 26.01 2.57
C HIS A 83 -27.69 27.19 1.90
N ASP A 84 -26.94 28.26 1.64
CA ASP A 84 -27.39 29.40 0.87
C ASP A 84 -27.10 29.15 -0.61
N ILE A 85 -28.11 29.31 -1.47
CA ILE A 85 -27.96 29.12 -2.91
C ILE A 85 -27.35 30.37 -3.58
N ASP A 86 -27.58 31.55 -2.98
CA ASP A 86 -27.05 32.82 -3.48
C ASP A 86 -25.60 33.03 -3.04
N VAL A 87 -25.10 32.20 -2.11
CA VAL A 87 -23.71 32.18 -1.64
C VAL A 87 -23.13 30.77 -1.81
N PRO A 88 -22.65 30.41 -3.02
CA PRO A 88 -22.35 29.03 -3.41
C PRO A 88 -21.38 28.30 -2.47
N HIS A 89 -20.38 29.00 -1.93
CA HIS A 89 -19.38 28.39 -1.03
C HIS A 89 -19.96 27.83 0.28
N THR A 90 -21.17 28.25 0.66
CA THR A 90 -21.86 27.68 1.83
C THR A 90 -22.24 26.20 1.62
N ILE A 91 -22.27 25.67 0.40
CA ILE A 91 -22.50 24.23 0.15
C ILE A 91 -21.39 23.35 0.74
N ASN A 92 -20.14 23.79 0.61
CA ASN A 92 -18.97 23.08 1.15
C ASN A 92 -18.97 23.18 2.68
N LEU A 93 -19.35 24.34 3.20
CA LEU A 93 -19.51 24.56 4.63
C LEU A 93 -20.60 23.66 5.21
N ALA A 94 -21.78 23.62 4.58
CA ALA A 94 -22.89 22.76 4.95
C ALA A 94 -22.49 21.28 4.93
N THR A 95 -21.78 20.84 3.89
CA THR A 95 -21.28 19.46 3.78
C THR A 95 -20.31 19.10 4.92
N THR A 96 -19.44 20.03 5.30
CA THR A 96 -18.49 19.83 6.42
C THR A 96 -19.23 19.74 7.75
N ILE A 97 -20.14 20.67 8.03
CA ILE A 97 -20.98 20.66 9.25
C ILE A 97 -21.79 19.36 9.31
N ALA A 98 -22.40 18.97 8.20
CA ALA A 98 -23.20 17.75 8.10
C ALA A 98 -22.38 16.49 8.44
N GLY A 99 -21.17 16.36 7.89
CA GLY A 99 -20.26 15.25 8.21
C GLY A 99 -19.85 15.20 9.68
N LEU A 100 -19.54 16.35 10.29
CA LEU A 100 -19.14 16.45 11.70
C LEU A 100 -20.28 16.09 12.66
N GLN A 101 -21.48 16.57 12.38
CA GLN A 101 -22.62 16.48 13.31
C GLN A 101 -23.60 15.34 13.00
N GLY A 102 -23.33 14.53 11.97
CA GLY A 102 -24.21 13.42 11.60
C GLY A 102 -25.52 13.89 10.93
N LEU A 103 -25.45 14.99 10.18
CA LEU A 103 -26.59 15.61 9.49
C LEU A 103 -26.50 15.33 7.97
N VAL A 104 -27.58 15.64 7.26
CA VAL A 104 -27.59 15.71 5.79
C VAL A 104 -27.66 17.16 5.32
N VAL A 105 -27.29 17.43 4.07
CA VAL A 105 -27.55 18.73 3.44
C VAL A 105 -28.87 18.63 2.68
N ALA A 106 -29.82 19.51 2.97
CA ALA A 106 -31.15 19.49 2.39
C ALA A 106 -31.69 20.92 2.18
N THR A 107 -32.64 21.09 1.28
CA THR A 107 -33.46 22.30 1.23
C THR A 107 -34.45 22.33 2.40
N ALA A 108 -35.00 23.50 2.70
CA ALA A 108 -36.04 23.61 3.72
C ALA A 108 -37.30 22.80 3.36
N GLU A 109 -37.63 22.72 2.08
CA GLU A 109 -38.76 21.92 1.57
C GLU A 109 -38.49 20.42 1.75
N GLN A 110 -37.32 19.92 1.35
CA GLN A 110 -36.92 18.51 1.57
C GLN A 110 -36.95 18.15 3.07
N ALA A 111 -36.45 19.06 3.93
CA ALA A 111 -36.47 18.87 5.37
C ALA A 111 -37.91 18.75 5.91
N GLU A 112 -38.83 19.60 5.45
CA GLU A 112 -40.25 19.53 5.79
C GLU A 112 -40.90 18.23 5.26
N THR A 113 -40.68 17.90 3.99
CA THR A 113 -41.23 16.69 3.34
C THR A 113 -40.85 15.41 4.07
N HIS A 114 -39.60 15.29 4.50
CA HIS A 114 -39.08 14.09 5.17
C HIS A 114 -39.10 14.17 6.72
N GLY A 115 -39.73 15.21 7.28
CA GLY A 115 -39.80 15.40 8.74
C GLY A 115 -38.42 15.50 9.41
N ILE A 116 -37.46 16.15 8.76
CA ILE A 116 -36.09 16.37 9.24
C ILE A 116 -36.02 17.73 9.93
N GLU A 117 -35.54 17.77 11.16
CA GLU A 117 -35.25 19.05 11.82
C GLU A 117 -34.08 19.77 11.14
N ILE A 118 -34.24 21.06 10.85
CA ILE A 118 -33.15 21.93 10.39
C ILE A 118 -32.33 22.35 11.62
N VAL A 119 -31.13 21.79 11.74
CA VAL A 119 -30.20 22.04 12.86
C VAL A 119 -29.37 23.29 12.59
N GLU A 120 -28.97 23.52 11.34
CA GLU A 120 -28.18 24.68 10.93
C GLU A 120 -28.76 25.30 9.66
N ASN A 121 -28.88 26.64 9.64
CA ASN A 121 -29.38 27.39 8.49
C ASN A 121 -28.37 28.47 8.11
N LEU A 122 -27.70 28.29 6.98
CA LEU A 122 -26.64 29.20 6.52
C LEU A 122 -27.17 30.34 5.63
N ARG A 123 -28.47 30.37 5.33
CA ARG A 123 -29.07 31.41 4.47
C ARG A 123 -28.96 32.79 5.12
N GLY A 124 -28.46 33.76 4.36
CA GLY A 124 -28.25 35.14 4.80
C GLY A 124 -27.20 35.29 5.92
N ARG A 125 -26.41 34.24 6.20
CA ARG A 125 -25.40 34.25 7.27
C ARG A 125 -24.07 34.83 6.81
N PHE A 126 -23.79 34.75 5.51
CA PHE A 126 -22.56 35.22 4.89
C PHE A 126 -22.89 36.10 3.69
N GLU A 127 -22.00 37.03 3.39
CA GLU A 127 -21.93 37.65 2.05
C GLU A 127 -21.23 36.69 1.08
N ASP A 128 -21.30 36.95 -0.23
CA ASP A 128 -20.56 36.18 -1.26
C ASP A 128 -19.06 36.51 -1.24
N ASP A 129 -18.42 36.16 -0.12
CA ASP A 129 -16.98 36.25 0.12
C ASP A 129 -16.43 34.85 0.47
N PRO A 130 -15.86 34.15 -0.53
CA PRO A 130 -15.28 32.83 -0.32
C PRO A 130 -14.18 32.80 0.75
N ALA A 131 -13.36 33.86 0.87
CA ALA A 131 -12.26 33.88 1.84
C ALA A 131 -12.82 33.93 3.27
N ALA A 132 -13.76 34.84 3.52
CA ALA A 132 -14.41 34.95 4.82
C ALA A 132 -15.13 33.66 5.25
N ILE A 133 -15.78 32.96 4.31
CA ILE A 133 -16.45 31.69 4.58
C ILE A 133 -15.44 30.61 4.98
N HIS A 134 -14.33 30.48 4.26
CA HIS A 134 -13.30 29.49 4.58
C HIS A 134 -12.54 29.85 5.87
N ASP A 135 -12.26 31.14 6.13
CA ASP A 135 -11.67 31.58 7.40
C ASP A 135 -12.58 31.23 8.58
N TRP A 136 -13.90 31.44 8.43
CA TRP A 136 -14.87 31.00 9.42
C TRP A 136 -14.81 29.48 9.61
N ALA A 137 -14.79 28.70 8.53
CA ALA A 137 -14.69 27.24 8.59
C ALA A 137 -13.40 26.78 9.31
N MET A 138 -12.27 27.41 9.01
CA MET A 138 -10.99 27.11 9.64
C MET A 138 -11.01 27.44 11.14
N ALA A 139 -11.58 28.58 11.52
CA ALA A 139 -11.64 28.99 12.92
C ALA A 139 -12.59 28.14 13.78
N HIS A 140 -13.66 27.58 13.20
CA HIS A 140 -14.73 26.93 13.98
C HIS A 140 -14.84 25.41 13.79
N LEU A 141 -14.41 24.89 12.63
CA LEU A 141 -14.59 23.48 12.28
C LEU A 141 -13.26 22.71 12.22
N TRP A 142 -12.12 23.38 12.00
CA TRP A 142 -10.83 22.71 11.75
C TRP A 142 -10.41 21.75 12.86
N GLU A 143 -10.59 22.13 14.14
CA GLU A 143 -10.22 21.27 15.28
C GLU A 143 -11.02 19.96 15.33
N GLN A 144 -12.22 19.94 14.74
CA GLN A 144 -13.11 18.77 14.72
C GLN A 144 -12.89 17.92 13.46
N CYS A 145 -12.31 18.50 12.41
CA CYS A 145 -12.02 17.82 11.16
C CYS A 145 -10.83 16.85 11.28
N THR A 146 -10.80 15.85 10.40
CA THR A 146 -9.59 15.04 10.22
C THR A 146 -8.49 15.88 9.58
N HIS A 147 -7.26 15.76 10.07
CA HIS A 147 -6.09 16.42 9.47
C HIS A 147 -5.32 15.49 8.52
N LYS A 148 -5.90 14.33 8.18
CA LYS A 148 -5.26 13.35 7.28
C LYS A 148 -5.43 13.70 5.81
N ILE A 149 -6.54 14.34 5.44
CA ILE A 149 -6.91 14.64 4.06
C ILE A 149 -7.59 16.01 4.04
N LEU A 150 -7.16 16.87 3.11
CA LEU A 150 -7.84 18.11 2.77
C LEU A 150 -8.41 17.98 1.35
N VAL A 151 -9.67 18.39 1.17
CA VAL A 151 -10.36 18.27 -0.12
C VAL A 151 -10.59 19.64 -0.73
N GLY A 152 -10.05 19.85 -1.94
CA GLY A 152 -10.35 21.02 -2.76
C GLY A 152 -11.61 20.79 -3.59
N LEU A 153 -12.77 21.23 -3.10
CA LEU A 153 -14.05 21.04 -3.78
C LEU A 153 -14.55 22.35 -4.43
N PRO A 154 -14.80 22.42 -5.75
CA PRO A 154 -15.50 23.56 -6.33
C PRO A 154 -16.94 23.66 -5.79
N PRO A 155 -17.44 24.86 -5.46
CA PRO A 155 -18.79 25.06 -4.91
C PRO A 155 -19.86 25.06 -6.01
N THR A 156 -19.74 24.17 -6.99
CA THR A 156 -20.59 24.17 -8.19
C THR A 156 -21.46 22.92 -8.27
N HIS A 157 -22.68 23.10 -8.77
CA HIS A 157 -23.51 22.02 -9.31
C HIS A 157 -23.24 21.91 -10.81
N THR A 158 -23.04 20.70 -11.33
CA THR A 158 -23.00 20.49 -12.79
C THR A 158 -24.42 20.42 -13.31
N VAL A 159 -24.79 21.34 -14.21
CA VAL A 159 -26.05 21.31 -14.96
C VAL A 159 -25.69 21.07 -16.42
N ALA A 160 -26.25 20.03 -17.03
CA ALA A 160 -26.13 19.82 -18.46
C ALA A 160 -27.04 20.82 -19.18
N VAL A 161 -26.48 21.64 -20.06
CA VAL A 161 -27.25 22.57 -20.91
C VAL A 161 -27.18 22.04 -22.34
N GLU A 162 -28.31 21.52 -22.83
CA GLU A 162 -28.42 20.95 -24.17
C GLU A 162 -28.17 22.04 -25.23
N GLY A 163 -27.28 21.76 -26.21
CA GLY A 163 -26.96 22.71 -27.28
C GLY A 163 -25.96 23.83 -26.92
N ALA A 164 -25.32 23.79 -25.74
CA ALA A 164 -24.32 24.78 -25.36
C ALA A 164 -23.11 24.77 -26.32
N ARG A 165 -22.79 25.93 -26.90
CA ARG A 165 -21.57 26.16 -27.68
C ARG A 165 -20.56 26.91 -26.83
N TRP A 166 -19.38 26.32 -26.61
CA TRP A 166 -18.30 26.97 -25.89
C TRP A 166 -17.47 27.83 -26.84
N THR A 167 -17.16 29.06 -26.41
CA THR A 167 -16.24 29.98 -27.11
C THR A 167 -15.17 30.38 -26.11
N GLU A 168 -13.90 30.25 -26.47
CA GLU A 168 -12.79 30.73 -25.63
C GLU A 168 -12.77 32.25 -25.66
N LEU A 169 -12.90 32.89 -24.48
CA LEU A 169 -12.99 34.35 -24.34
C LEU A 169 -11.70 34.98 -23.81
N LEU A 170 -10.90 34.23 -23.03
CA LEU A 170 -9.64 34.66 -22.44
C LEU A 170 -8.74 33.43 -22.25
N ARG A 171 -7.43 33.60 -22.42
CA ARG A 171 -6.40 32.61 -22.17
C ARG A 171 -5.22 33.28 -21.49
N GLU A 172 -4.82 32.78 -20.34
CA GLU A 172 -3.56 33.16 -19.69
C GLU A 172 -2.41 32.41 -20.37
N THR A 173 -1.44 33.15 -20.89
CA THR A 173 -0.31 32.60 -21.65
C THR A 173 0.96 32.47 -20.82
N GLU A 174 1.00 33.08 -19.64
CA GLU A 174 2.14 33.05 -18.72
C GLU A 174 1.81 32.35 -17.40
N ARG A 175 2.80 31.70 -16.79
CA ARG A 175 2.61 30.94 -15.54
C ARG A 175 2.61 31.89 -14.33
N VAL A 176 1.44 32.26 -13.85
CA VAL A 176 1.26 33.06 -12.62
C VAL A 176 1.18 32.13 -11.39
N THR A 177 2.11 32.27 -10.45
CA THR A 177 2.25 31.39 -9.26
C THR A 177 1.93 32.06 -7.93
N ASP A 178 1.60 33.35 -7.96
CA ASP A 178 1.16 34.11 -6.79
C ASP A 178 -0.37 34.30 -6.79
N SER A 179 -0.88 34.99 -5.77
CA SER A 179 -2.31 35.23 -5.57
C SER A 179 -2.98 36.09 -6.64
N SER A 180 -2.21 36.76 -7.53
CA SER A 180 -2.79 37.50 -8.67
C SER A 180 -3.42 36.56 -9.71
N ASN A 181 -3.15 35.25 -9.67
CA ASN A 181 -3.92 34.28 -10.46
C ASN A 181 -5.41 34.16 -10.03
N LEU A 182 -5.80 34.86 -8.95
CA LEU A 182 -7.17 35.02 -8.47
C LEU A 182 -7.76 36.39 -8.83
N ASP A 183 -7.04 37.24 -9.56
CA ASP A 183 -7.55 38.56 -9.94
C ASP A 183 -8.81 38.46 -10.81
N THR A 184 -9.70 39.43 -10.62
CA THR A 184 -10.95 39.48 -11.35
C THR A 184 -10.79 40.34 -12.61
N TYR A 185 -11.10 39.75 -13.76
CA TYR A 185 -11.10 40.45 -15.04
C TYR A 185 -12.53 40.72 -15.49
N THR A 186 -12.82 41.98 -15.82
CA THR A 186 -14.11 42.36 -16.43
C THR A 186 -13.99 42.22 -17.94
N LEU A 187 -14.82 41.35 -18.52
CA LEU A 187 -14.92 41.16 -19.97
C LEU A 187 -16.24 41.76 -20.47
N ASP A 188 -16.17 42.51 -21.58
CA ASP A 188 -17.38 42.97 -22.27
C ASP A 188 -17.93 41.85 -23.15
N LEU A 189 -19.03 41.25 -22.70
CA LEU A 189 -19.70 40.15 -23.38
C LEU A 189 -20.94 40.60 -24.17
N THR A 190 -21.15 41.92 -24.36
CA THR A 190 -22.34 42.47 -25.03
C THR A 190 -22.51 41.96 -26.47
N GLY A 191 -21.41 41.57 -27.15
CA GLY A 191 -21.46 40.94 -28.48
C GLY A 191 -21.76 39.43 -28.48
N HIS A 192 -21.78 38.78 -27.31
CA HIS A 192 -21.89 37.33 -27.15
C HIS A 192 -23.18 36.87 -26.43
N GLY A 193 -24.05 37.79 -25.99
CA GLY A 193 -25.30 37.48 -25.29
C GLY A 193 -26.55 38.00 -25.99
N GLY A 194 -27.55 37.13 -26.20
CA GLY A 194 -28.95 37.55 -26.22
C GLY A 194 -29.43 37.88 -24.80
N GLU A 195 -30.57 38.57 -24.67
CA GLU A 195 -31.15 38.95 -23.37
C GLU A 195 -31.25 37.73 -22.42
N GLY A 196 -30.35 37.66 -21.43
CA GLY A 196 -30.29 36.55 -20.44
C GLY A 196 -28.91 35.93 -20.18
N ALA A 197 -27.83 36.37 -20.82
CA ALA A 197 -26.50 35.78 -20.61
C ALA A 197 -25.93 36.06 -19.20
N CYS A 198 -25.68 35.00 -18.42
CA CYS A 198 -25.04 35.06 -17.11
C CYS A 198 -23.51 34.96 -17.27
N SER A 199 -22.77 35.82 -16.57
CA SER A 199 -21.29 35.85 -16.56
C SER A 199 -20.71 34.60 -15.88
N SER A 200 -19.69 33.98 -16.47
CA SER A 200 -18.96 32.84 -15.87
C SER A 200 -17.62 33.31 -15.28
N ARG A 201 -17.31 32.87 -14.05
CA ARG A 201 -16.00 33.03 -13.40
C ARG A 201 -15.25 31.71 -13.48
N SER A 202 -14.05 31.71 -14.04
CA SER A 202 -13.14 30.54 -14.03
C SER A 202 -11.91 30.85 -13.19
N ALA A 203 -11.69 30.11 -12.10
CA ALA A 203 -10.43 30.10 -11.36
C ALA A 203 -9.78 28.72 -11.50
N THR A 204 -8.53 28.68 -11.96
CA THR A 204 -7.73 27.47 -12.09
C THR A 204 -6.98 27.24 -10.78
N ARG A 205 -7.24 26.14 -10.08
CA ARG A 205 -6.67 25.85 -8.76
C ARG A 205 -5.58 24.77 -8.87
N SER A 206 -4.33 25.09 -8.49
CA SER A 206 -3.25 24.12 -8.29
C SER A 206 -2.66 24.30 -6.88
N PRO A 207 -2.73 23.29 -5.98
CA PRO A 207 -1.98 23.28 -4.74
C PRO A 207 -0.77 22.35 -4.91
N THR A 208 0.40 22.90 -5.25
CA THR A 208 1.67 22.13 -5.24
C THR A 208 2.76 22.78 -4.38
N THR A 209 2.47 23.86 -3.65
CA THR A 209 3.48 24.60 -2.86
C THR A 209 3.46 24.33 -1.35
N ALA A 210 2.58 23.46 -0.85
CA ALA A 210 2.64 22.93 0.50
C ALA A 210 2.83 21.41 0.40
N GLY A 211 3.71 20.80 1.19
CA GLY A 211 4.12 19.36 1.15
C GLY A 211 3.01 18.32 1.36
N ALA A 212 1.88 18.47 0.67
CA ALA A 212 0.75 17.56 0.62
C ALA A 212 0.59 17.08 -0.83
N ALA A 213 0.59 15.76 -1.04
CA ALA A 213 0.29 15.19 -2.35
C ALA A 213 -1.22 15.33 -2.64
N PRO A 214 -1.65 16.08 -3.68
CA PRO A 214 -3.06 16.14 -4.06
C PRO A 214 -3.57 14.77 -4.55
N CYS A 215 -4.76 14.38 -4.09
CA CYS A 215 -5.62 13.43 -4.80
C CYS A 215 -6.51 14.24 -5.74
N THR A 216 -6.35 14.07 -7.06
CA THR A 216 -7.12 14.79 -8.07
C THR A 216 -8.54 14.20 -8.16
N THR A 217 -9.54 14.92 -7.60
CA THR A 217 -10.96 14.51 -7.65
C THR A 217 -11.91 15.64 -8.09
N SER A 218 -11.40 16.75 -8.63
CA SER A 218 -12.10 18.06 -8.67
C SER A 218 -13.36 18.14 -9.53
N ARG A 219 -13.66 17.17 -10.40
CA ARG A 219 -14.87 17.15 -11.25
C ARG A 219 -15.98 16.21 -10.74
N SER A 220 -15.89 15.73 -9.50
CA SER A 220 -16.98 15.00 -8.86
C SER A 220 -17.06 15.38 -7.38
N PRO A 221 -18.27 15.39 -6.78
CA PRO A 221 -18.37 15.50 -5.34
C PRO A 221 -17.47 14.42 -4.71
N PRO A 222 -16.77 14.73 -3.61
CA PRO A 222 -15.80 13.86 -2.97
C PRO A 222 -16.58 12.83 -2.18
N THR A 223 -17.36 12.04 -2.90
CA THR A 223 -17.91 10.80 -2.38
C THR A 223 -16.73 9.87 -2.32
N ALA A 224 -16.19 9.69 -1.12
CA ALA A 224 -15.46 8.48 -0.78
C ALA A 224 -16.42 7.32 -1.00
N ARG A 225 -16.55 6.88 -2.26
CA ARG A 225 -17.27 5.68 -2.66
C ARG A 225 -16.39 4.50 -2.32
N SER A 226 -16.14 4.34 -1.03
CA SER A 226 -15.51 3.15 -0.49
C SER A 226 -16.39 1.96 -0.87
N SER A 227 -15.98 1.25 -1.92
CA SER A 227 -16.57 -0.03 -2.23
C SER A 227 -16.40 -0.95 -1.01
N PRO A 228 -17.35 -1.86 -0.76
CA PRO A 228 -17.13 -2.97 0.17
C PRO A 228 -15.77 -3.63 -0.11
N PRO A 229 -15.04 -4.08 0.93
CA PRO A 229 -13.89 -4.94 0.71
C PRO A 229 -14.39 -6.15 -0.09
N SER A 230 -13.99 -6.22 -1.36
CA SER A 230 -14.27 -7.35 -2.21
C SER A 230 -13.39 -8.53 -1.78
N SER A 231 -13.75 -9.74 -2.20
CA SER A 231 -12.89 -10.92 -1.99
C SER A 231 -11.45 -10.60 -2.42
N PRO A 232 -10.42 -11.09 -1.71
CA PRO A 232 -9.04 -10.79 -2.05
C PRO A 232 -8.81 -11.10 -3.52
N ALA A 233 -8.20 -10.15 -4.24
CA ALA A 233 -7.83 -10.37 -5.62
C ALA A 233 -7.02 -11.67 -5.72
N PRO A 234 -7.23 -12.48 -6.77
CA PRO A 234 -6.31 -13.58 -7.03
C PRO A 234 -4.89 -12.99 -7.07
N PRO A 235 -3.89 -13.67 -6.48
CA PRO A 235 -2.52 -13.19 -6.53
C PRO A 235 -2.18 -12.91 -8.00
N ARG A 236 -1.62 -11.72 -8.26
CA ARG A 236 -1.07 -11.34 -9.57
C ARG A 236 -0.35 -12.58 -10.12
N ARG A 237 -0.72 -13.04 -11.33
CA ARG A 237 0.04 -14.12 -11.98
C ARG A 237 1.50 -13.72 -11.87
N SER A 238 2.32 -14.55 -11.22
CA SER A 238 3.76 -14.30 -11.19
C SER A 238 4.18 -14.05 -12.63
N PRO A 239 4.83 -12.91 -12.91
CA PRO A 239 5.28 -12.61 -14.26
C PRO A 239 5.98 -13.84 -14.78
N ARG A 240 5.53 -14.34 -15.94
CA ARG A 240 6.32 -15.35 -16.61
C ARG A 240 7.66 -14.68 -16.83
N SER A 241 8.70 -15.17 -16.15
CA SER A 241 10.08 -14.84 -16.48
C SER A 241 10.14 -14.94 -18.00
N PRO A 242 10.42 -13.85 -18.72
CA PRO A 242 10.46 -13.92 -20.17
C PRO A 242 11.38 -15.08 -20.48
N ARG A 243 10.94 -15.99 -21.37
CA ARG A 243 11.83 -17.02 -21.90
C ARG A 243 13.08 -16.26 -22.30
N SER A 244 14.20 -16.55 -21.66
CA SER A 244 15.50 -15.95 -21.95
C SER A 244 15.92 -16.36 -23.35
N ALA A 245 15.28 -15.78 -24.36
CA ALA A 245 15.88 -15.55 -25.64
C ALA A 245 16.65 -14.23 -25.44
N GLY A 246 17.92 -14.19 -25.87
CA GLY A 246 18.60 -12.91 -26.04
C GLY A 246 17.81 -11.97 -26.96
N PRO A 247 18.31 -10.75 -27.23
CA PRO A 247 17.57 -9.76 -27.98
C PRO A 247 17.21 -10.36 -29.34
N ARG A 248 15.91 -10.56 -29.60
CA ARG A 248 15.43 -11.13 -30.87
C ARG A 248 15.38 -10.07 -31.97
N THR A 249 15.28 -8.81 -31.55
CA THR A 249 15.12 -7.60 -32.35
C THR A 249 16.04 -6.48 -31.85
N ALA A 250 16.29 -5.48 -32.71
CA ALA A 250 17.17 -4.34 -32.40
C ALA A 250 16.44 -3.16 -31.73
N PHE A 251 15.10 -3.13 -31.75
CA PHE A 251 14.31 -2.01 -31.22
C PHE A 251 13.16 -2.52 -30.34
N TYR A 252 13.10 -2.07 -29.09
CA TYR A 252 12.04 -2.40 -28.15
C TYR A 252 11.23 -1.16 -27.82
N VAL A 253 9.91 -1.27 -27.91
CA VAL A 253 8.98 -0.20 -27.57
C VAL A 253 8.04 -0.71 -26.49
N THR A 254 7.83 0.08 -25.45
CA THR A 254 6.70 -0.14 -24.53
C THR A 254 5.75 1.04 -24.62
N LEU A 255 4.44 0.79 -24.53
CA LEU A 255 3.41 1.81 -24.68
C LEU A 255 2.61 1.88 -23.38
N THR A 256 2.46 3.07 -22.82
CA THR A 256 1.81 3.28 -21.52
C THR A 256 0.70 4.30 -21.65
N VAL A 257 -0.53 3.91 -21.32
CA VAL A 257 -1.68 4.81 -21.21
C VAL A 257 -1.59 5.59 -19.90
N GLY A 258 -1.50 6.92 -20.01
CA GLY A 258 -1.39 7.85 -18.87
C GLY A 258 -2.72 8.08 -18.11
N GLU A 259 -2.72 9.05 -17.19
CA GLU A 259 -3.88 9.52 -16.37
C GLU A 259 -4.25 8.67 -15.15
N GLY A 260 -3.49 7.62 -14.84
CA GLY A 260 -3.79 6.67 -13.78
C GLY A 260 -3.75 7.21 -12.34
N ASP A 261 -3.11 8.35 -12.10
CA ASP A 261 -3.14 9.02 -10.79
C ASP A 261 -4.55 9.53 -10.43
N ASN A 262 -5.34 9.84 -11.46
CA ASN A 262 -6.69 10.36 -11.32
C ASN A 262 -7.69 9.22 -11.05
N ILE A 263 -8.25 9.23 -9.84
CA ILE A 263 -9.24 8.23 -9.41
C ILE A 263 -10.49 8.28 -10.30
N GLN A 264 -10.91 9.48 -10.73
CA GLN A 264 -12.06 9.64 -11.64
C GLN A 264 -11.78 9.01 -13.01
N TYR A 265 -10.56 9.16 -13.52
CA TYR A 265 -10.15 8.50 -14.77
C TYR A 265 -10.26 6.98 -14.62
N CYS A 266 -9.66 6.42 -13.56
CA CYS A 266 -9.70 4.98 -13.27
C CYS A 266 -11.15 4.46 -13.14
N GLN A 267 -12.02 5.22 -12.48
CA GLN A 267 -13.43 4.84 -12.29
C GLN A 267 -14.25 4.94 -13.58
N ARG A 268 -13.89 5.85 -14.51
CA ARG A 268 -14.72 6.20 -15.66
C ARG A 268 -14.04 5.91 -16.97
N HIS A 269 -13.27 6.86 -17.49
CA HIS A 269 -12.77 6.78 -18.84
C HIS A 269 -11.85 5.58 -19.06
N MET A 270 -11.06 5.19 -18.04
CA MET A 270 -10.29 3.95 -18.11
C MET A 270 -11.18 2.72 -18.32
N ARG A 271 -12.38 2.65 -17.71
CA ARG A 271 -13.31 1.54 -17.92
C ARG A 271 -13.77 1.45 -19.38
N GLU A 272 -14.03 2.58 -20.01
CA GLU A 272 -14.40 2.64 -21.44
C GLU A 272 -13.25 2.15 -22.33
N LEU A 273 -12.03 2.62 -22.06
CA LEU A 273 -10.83 2.19 -22.79
C LEU A 273 -10.51 0.72 -22.54
N TRP A 274 -10.71 0.25 -21.30
CA TRP A 274 -10.54 -1.14 -20.93
C TRP A 274 -11.49 -1.99 -21.77
N ASP A 275 -12.77 -1.64 -21.88
CA ASP A 275 -13.75 -2.44 -22.61
C ASP A 275 -13.64 -2.34 -24.17
N ASP A 276 -12.61 -1.70 -24.72
CA ASP A 276 -12.33 -1.69 -26.17
C ASP A 276 -12.13 -3.13 -26.69
N PRO A 277 -12.84 -3.53 -27.77
CA PRO A 277 -12.79 -4.90 -28.29
C PRO A 277 -11.42 -5.34 -28.82
N ASN A 278 -10.51 -4.38 -29.06
CA ASN A 278 -9.15 -4.63 -29.51
C ASN A 278 -8.12 -4.62 -28.36
N ARG A 279 -8.54 -4.41 -27.10
CA ARG A 279 -7.66 -4.62 -25.94
C ARG A 279 -7.15 -6.06 -25.91
N GLY A 280 -5.87 -6.24 -25.58
CA GLY A 280 -5.24 -7.55 -25.47
C GLY A 280 -4.78 -8.15 -26.80
N GLN A 281 -4.76 -7.37 -27.89
CA GLN A 281 -4.12 -7.76 -29.14
C GLN A 281 -2.66 -7.30 -29.25
N VAL A 282 -2.26 -6.32 -28.44
CA VAL A 282 -0.90 -5.78 -28.38
C VAL A 282 -0.53 -5.46 -26.92
N PRO A 283 0.75 -5.59 -26.53
CA PRO A 283 1.20 -5.24 -25.19
C PRO A 283 0.95 -3.77 -24.87
N LEU A 284 0.25 -3.49 -23.78
CA LEU A 284 -0.11 -2.16 -23.33
C LEU A 284 -0.02 -2.05 -21.81
N ASN A 285 0.67 -1.01 -21.33
CA ASN A 285 0.70 -0.68 -19.92
C ASN A 285 -0.40 0.34 -19.60
N TRP A 286 -0.99 0.21 -18.43
CA TRP A 286 -2.09 1.04 -17.95
C TRP A 286 -1.71 1.65 -16.62
N THR A 287 -1.66 2.98 -16.56
CA THR A 287 -1.42 3.62 -15.27
C THR A 287 -2.68 3.55 -14.40
N VAL A 288 -2.50 3.22 -13.13
CA VAL A 288 -3.55 3.20 -12.11
C VAL A 288 -3.01 3.71 -10.78
N THR A 289 -3.86 4.35 -9.97
CA THR A 289 -3.46 4.83 -8.65
C THR A 289 -3.49 3.68 -7.65
N PRO A 290 -2.40 3.44 -6.90
CA PRO A 290 -2.34 2.35 -5.94
C PRO A 290 -3.29 2.60 -4.74
N LEU A 291 -3.80 3.83 -4.60
CA LEU A 291 -4.78 4.21 -3.57
C LEU A 291 -6.17 3.59 -3.78
N LEU A 292 -6.48 3.09 -4.99
CA LEU A 292 -7.74 2.38 -5.25
C LEU A 292 -7.92 1.16 -4.34
N GLU A 293 -6.83 0.59 -3.85
CA GLU A 293 -6.85 -0.49 -2.87
C GLU A 293 -7.68 -0.16 -1.62
N ASP A 294 -7.69 1.10 -1.18
CA ASP A 294 -8.55 1.53 -0.07
C ASP A 294 -9.80 2.27 -0.55
N ILE A 295 -9.69 3.11 -1.60
CA ILE A 295 -10.77 4.00 -2.03
C ILE A 295 -11.84 3.26 -2.84
N GLY A 296 -11.43 2.33 -3.69
CA GLY A 296 -12.30 1.65 -4.64
C GLY A 296 -11.75 0.26 -5.00
N PRO A 297 -11.63 -0.67 -4.04
CA PRO A 297 -10.99 -1.96 -4.27
C PRO A 297 -11.67 -2.78 -5.37
N ALA A 298 -13.00 -2.64 -5.53
CA ALA A 298 -13.73 -3.26 -6.64
C ALA A 298 -13.20 -2.82 -8.03
N ILE A 299 -12.81 -1.56 -8.19
CA ILE A 299 -12.28 -1.00 -9.45
C ILE A 299 -10.89 -1.60 -9.71
N LEU A 300 -9.98 -1.52 -8.74
CA LEU A 300 -8.62 -2.08 -8.90
C LEU A 300 -8.67 -3.59 -9.17
N HIS A 301 -9.46 -4.33 -8.38
CA HIS A 301 -9.59 -5.77 -8.53
C HIS A 301 -10.24 -6.17 -9.85
N HIS A 302 -11.15 -5.36 -10.41
CA HIS A 302 -11.68 -5.58 -11.74
C HIS A 302 -10.54 -5.56 -12.77
N PHE A 303 -9.72 -4.52 -12.79
CA PHE A 303 -8.61 -4.41 -13.73
C PHE A 303 -7.59 -5.54 -13.53
N GLN A 304 -7.22 -5.85 -12.29
CA GLN A 304 -6.30 -6.96 -12.01
C GLN A 304 -6.85 -8.33 -12.45
N ARG A 305 -8.14 -8.58 -12.24
CA ARG A 305 -8.78 -9.87 -12.57
C ARG A 305 -9.03 -10.06 -14.07
N THR A 306 -9.29 -8.97 -14.78
CA THR A 306 -9.67 -9.01 -16.21
C THR A 306 -8.52 -8.65 -17.16
N ALA A 307 -7.35 -8.30 -16.61
CA ALA A 307 -6.12 -8.10 -17.37
C ALA A 307 -5.76 -9.36 -18.18
N THR A 308 -5.39 -9.16 -19.43
CA THR A 308 -4.88 -10.20 -20.33
C THR A 308 -3.37 -10.40 -20.12
N GLU A 309 -2.74 -11.29 -20.90
CA GLU A 309 -1.27 -11.42 -20.88
C GLU A 309 -0.56 -10.21 -21.50
N ASP A 310 -1.29 -9.35 -22.22
CA ASP A 310 -0.81 -8.16 -22.89
C ASP A 310 -1.20 -6.86 -22.14
N ASP A 311 -1.72 -6.97 -20.91
CA ASP A 311 -2.04 -5.83 -20.06
C ASP A 311 -1.12 -5.79 -18.83
N LEU A 312 -0.41 -4.67 -18.63
CA LEU A 312 0.36 -4.43 -17.40
C LEU A 312 -0.20 -3.22 -16.66
N LEU A 313 -0.65 -3.40 -15.42
CA LEU A 313 -0.94 -2.28 -14.53
C LEU A 313 0.36 -1.68 -13.99
N VAL A 314 0.49 -0.36 -14.09
CA VAL A 314 1.64 0.45 -13.65
C VAL A 314 1.15 1.48 -12.64
N CYS A 315 1.96 1.80 -11.64
CA CYS A 315 1.61 2.87 -10.70
C CYS A 315 1.60 4.21 -11.42
N GLY A 316 0.47 4.92 -11.35
CA GLY A 316 0.35 6.26 -11.90
C GLY A 316 1.22 7.31 -11.19
N PRO A 317 1.34 8.51 -11.78
CA PRO A 317 2.16 9.59 -11.25
C PRO A 317 1.81 9.99 -9.81
N SER A 318 2.75 9.99 -8.86
CA SER A 318 4.11 9.43 -8.91
C SER A 318 4.27 8.39 -7.79
N GLY A 319 3.24 7.61 -7.48
CA GLY A 319 3.21 6.74 -6.29
C GLY A 319 1.85 6.78 -5.60
N ALA A 320 1.84 6.87 -4.27
CA ALA A 320 0.63 7.02 -3.44
C ALA A 320 -0.02 8.42 -3.52
N GLY A 321 0.04 9.06 -4.69
CA GLY A 321 -0.52 10.38 -4.96
C GLY A 321 0.23 11.12 -6.06
N TYR A 322 -0.42 12.13 -6.64
CA TYR A 322 0.19 12.99 -7.65
C TYR A 322 1.18 13.95 -6.99
N THR A 323 2.46 13.88 -7.39
CA THR A 323 3.47 14.81 -6.88
C THR A 323 4.71 14.84 -7.78
N TYR A 324 5.52 15.88 -7.59
CA TYR A 324 6.86 16.02 -8.17
C TYR A 324 7.88 15.68 -7.08
N GLY A 325 8.56 14.54 -7.18
CA GLY A 325 9.44 14.05 -6.11
C GLY A 325 10.59 15.01 -5.79
N ASP A 326 11.05 15.76 -6.79
CA ASP A 326 12.07 16.79 -6.70
C ASP A 326 11.58 18.10 -6.05
N SER A 327 10.27 18.35 -5.98
CA SER A 327 9.69 19.48 -5.22
C SER A 327 9.62 19.24 -3.71
N TRP A 328 9.80 18.01 -3.23
CA TRP A 328 9.74 17.71 -1.78
C TRP A 328 11.01 18.16 -1.04
N PRO A 329 10.86 18.70 0.19
CA PRO A 329 11.98 18.84 1.12
C PRO A 329 12.69 17.50 1.31
N GLN A 330 14.03 17.53 1.39
CA GLN A 330 14.86 16.33 1.42
C GLN A 330 14.51 15.38 2.58
N ASP A 331 14.21 15.94 3.74
CA ASP A 331 13.84 15.23 4.96
C ASP A 331 12.39 14.75 4.99
N GLU A 332 11.52 15.30 4.13
CA GLU A 332 10.10 14.94 4.06
C GLU A 332 9.76 13.94 2.93
N LEU A 333 10.57 13.87 1.87
CA LEU A 333 10.34 12.96 0.74
C LEU A 333 10.19 11.48 1.16
N GLY A 334 10.89 11.07 2.23
CA GLY A 334 10.78 9.73 2.80
C GLY A 334 9.37 9.41 3.31
N VAL A 335 8.61 10.41 3.77
CA VAL A 335 7.22 10.21 4.21
C VAL A 335 6.35 9.76 3.03
N PHE A 336 6.49 10.44 1.90
CA PHE A 336 5.76 10.12 0.68
C PHE A 336 6.18 8.76 0.11
N THR A 337 7.48 8.52 -0.07
CA THR A 337 8.00 7.30 -0.70
C THR A 337 7.71 6.05 0.14
N ARG A 338 7.79 6.09 1.48
CA ARG A 338 7.32 4.98 2.33
C ARG A 338 5.82 4.70 2.19
N LEU A 339 4.99 5.73 2.06
CA LEU A 339 3.57 5.55 1.82
C LEU A 339 3.32 4.88 0.45
N SER A 340 4.04 5.32 -0.58
CA SER A 340 4.05 4.70 -1.92
C SER A 340 4.44 3.22 -1.85
N GLY A 341 5.50 2.89 -1.10
CA GLY A 341 5.95 1.52 -0.85
C GLY A 341 4.85 0.63 -0.29
N LEU A 342 4.19 1.07 0.78
CA LEU A 342 3.11 0.32 1.43
C LEU A 342 1.95 -0.02 0.47
N TYR A 343 1.52 0.93 -0.37
CA TYR A 343 0.44 0.66 -1.31
C TYR A 343 0.92 -0.15 -2.52
N GLN A 344 2.11 0.10 -3.03
CA GLN A 344 2.65 -0.63 -4.18
C GLN A 344 2.98 -2.09 -3.85
N GLU A 345 3.39 -2.39 -2.61
CA GLU A 345 3.52 -3.76 -2.10
C GLU A 345 2.17 -4.50 -2.08
N ARG A 346 1.11 -3.85 -1.57
CA ARG A 346 -0.24 -4.44 -1.50
C ARG A 346 -0.84 -4.66 -2.88
N THR A 347 -0.60 -3.74 -3.81
CA THR A 347 -1.22 -3.75 -5.14
C THR A 347 -0.39 -4.48 -6.20
N GLY A 348 0.90 -4.73 -5.93
CA GLY A 348 1.84 -5.33 -6.86
C GLY A 348 2.23 -4.43 -8.04
N LEU A 349 2.06 -3.11 -7.91
CA LEU A 349 2.41 -2.12 -8.93
C LEU A 349 3.88 -1.75 -8.77
N ASP A 350 4.77 -2.56 -9.35
CA ASP A 350 6.23 -2.50 -9.18
C ASP A 350 6.96 -1.68 -10.27
N VAL A 351 6.22 -0.98 -11.13
CA VAL A 351 6.74 0.05 -12.05
C VAL A 351 5.98 1.35 -11.77
N VAL A 352 6.69 2.48 -11.72
CA VAL A 352 6.10 3.81 -11.48
C VAL A 352 6.25 4.68 -12.72
N TYR A 353 5.16 5.30 -13.15
CA TYR A 353 5.22 6.50 -13.98
C TYR A 353 5.39 7.71 -13.05
N ALA A 354 6.39 8.57 -13.24
CA ALA A 354 6.69 9.71 -12.35
C ALA A 354 6.87 11.03 -13.13
N TYR A 355 6.47 12.13 -12.48
CA TYR A 355 6.75 13.49 -12.95
C TYR A 355 7.95 14.11 -12.24
N SER A 356 8.71 14.91 -12.98
CA SER A 356 9.63 15.92 -12.45
C SER A 356 9.01 17.31 -12.50
N THR A 357 9.56 18.24 -11.71
CA THR A 357 9.03 19.59 -11.61
C THR A 357 9.18 20.30 -12.96
N PRO A 358 8.10 20.83 -13.56
CA PRO A 358 8.19 21.50 -14.85
C PRO A 358 8.85 22.87 -14.71
N GLU A 359 9.90 23.10 -15.50
CA GLU A 359 10.55 24.41 -15.64
C GLU A 359 10.10 25.10 -16.95
N PRO A 360 9.60 26.36 -16.91
CA PRO A 360 9.09 27.03 -18.09
C PRO A 360 10.15 27.17 -19.21
N GLY A 361 9.85 26.63 -20.39
CA GLY A 361 10.72 26.74 -21.56
C GLY A 361 11.91 25.76 -21.58
N GLU A 362 12.04 24.90 -20.57
CA GLU A 362 13.08 23.88 -20.50
C GLU A 362 12.50 22.47 -20.63
N ALA A 363 13.32 21.53 -21.09
CA ALA A 363 12.93 20.13 -21.09
C ALA A 363 12.80 19.63 -19.63
N PRO A 364 11.87 18.71 -19.33
CA PRO A 364 11.75 18.15 -17.99
C PRO A 364 13.08 17.60 -17.49
N LEU A 365 13.50 18.03 -16.31
CA LEU A 365 14.74 17.56 -15.70
C LEU A 365 14.63 16.08 -15.35
N VAL A 366 15.71 15.33 -15.54
CA VAL A 366 15.82 13.96 -15.02
C VAL A 366 15.71 14.01 -13.50
N LEU A 367 14.95 13.10 -12.90
CA LEU A 367 14.79 13.00 -11.45
C LEU A 367 16.17 12.90 -10.79
N PRO A 368 16.45 13.72 -9.75
CA PRO A 368 17.76 13.73 -9.13
C PRO A 368 18.01 12.44 -8.33
N ASP A 369 19.27 12.04 -8.18
CA ASP A 369 19.68 10.80 -7.50
C ASP A 369 19.03 10.65 -6.12
N ARG A 370 18.91 11.73 -5.34
CA ARG A 370 18.25 11.71 -4.02
C ARG A 370 16.80 11.18 -4.07
N VAL A 371 16.09 11.43 -5.17
CA VAL A 371 14.71 10.97 -5.38
C VAL A 371 14.73 9.49 -5.78
N LEU A 372 15.61 9.10 -6.69
CA LEU A 372 15.78 7.69 -7.08
C LEU A 372 16.20 6.82 -5.89
N GLU A 373 17.11 7.30 -5.05
CA GLU A 373 17.55 6.64 -3.82
C GLU A 373 16.43 6.53 -2.78
N ALA A 374 15.54 7.53 -2.69
CA ALA A 374 14.38 7.46 -1.81
C ALA A 374 13.40 6.38 -2.29
N TYR A 375 13.09 6.34 -3.59
CA TYR A 375 12.28 5.26 -4.17
C TYR A 375 12.94 3.89 -4.02
N ALA A 376 14.23 3.75 -4.31
CA ALA A 376 14.97 2.48 -4.19
C ALA A 376 14.91 1.91 -2.77
N ARG A 377 14.95 2.79 -1.78
CA ARG A 377 14.95 2.43 -0.35
C ARG A 377 13.58 2.02 0.13
N ASP A 378 12.55 2.78 -0.25
CA ASP A 378 11.24 2.73 0.39
C ASP A 378 10.19 2.00 -0.47
N VAL A 379 10.46 1.72 -1.76
CA VAL A 379 9.50 1.15 -2.71
C VAL A 379 10.13 -0.02 -3.49
N PRO A 380 9.47 -1.18 -3.60
CA PRO A 380 10.01 -2.36 -4.31
C PRO A 380 9.86 -2.21 -5.84
N LEU A 381 10.57 -1.27 -6.44
CA LEU A 381 10.47 -0.96 -7.87
C LEU A 381 11.38 -1.84 -8.75
N ARG A 382 10.88 -2.15 -9.94
CA ARG A 382 11.69 -2.60 -11.09
C ARG A 382 12.28 -1.44 -11.88
N GLY A 383 11.56 -0.33 -11.94
CA GLY A 383 11.95 0.82 -12.74
C GLY A 383 10.98 1.98 -12.63
N ILE A 384 11.45 3.14 -13.07
CA ILE A 384 10.68 4.38 -13.19
C ILE A 384 10.60 4.75 -14.66
N MET A 385 9.38 4.96 -15.14
CA MET A 385 9.14 5.69 -16.38
C MET A 385 8.94 7.16 -16.00
N GLN A 386 9.74 8.08 -16.53
CA GLN A 386 9.61 9.49 -16.21
C GLN A 386 9.07 10.26 -17.39
N THR A 387 8.24 11.27 -17.17
CA THR A 387 8.02 12.29 -18.20
C THR A 387 9.32 13.05 -18.45
N ASP A 388 10.03 12.66 -19.49
CA ASP A 388 11.02 13.50 -20.17
C ASP A 388 10.84 13.26 -21.66
N GLU A 389 10.55 14.31 -22.42
CA GLU A 389 10.21 14.19 -23.85
C GLU A 389 11.42 13.74 -24.70
N ALA A 390 12.62 13.70 -24.08
CA ALA A 390 13.87 13.29 -24.71
C ALA A 390 14.05 11.76 -24.76
N GLY A 391 13.43 11.00 -23.86
CA GLY A 391 13.61 9.55 -23.72
C GLY A 391 14.95 9.17 -23.09
N THR A 392 15.37 9.88 -22.04
CA THR A 392 16.67 9.67 -21.38
C THR A 392 16.67 8.38 -20.58
N ILE A 393 17.73 7.57 -20.67
CA ILE A 393 17.89 6.38 -19.84
C ILE A 393 18.90 6.71 -18.73
N SER A 394 18.62 6.32 -17.50
CA SER A 394 19.54 6.50 -16.38
C SER A 394 20.87 5.78 -16.60
N GLU A 395 21.91 6.30 -15.95
CA GLU A 395 23.21 5.63 -15.89
C GLU A 395 23.10 4.21 -15.29
N PRO A 396 24.00 3.27 -15.65
CA PRO A 396 23.92 1.87 -15.20
C PRO A 396 23.97 1.66 -13.68
N ASP A 397 24.45 2.63 -12.92
CA ASP A 397 24.60 2.61 -11.46
C ASP A 397 23.50 3.36 -10.71
N ALA A 398 22.49 3.90 -11.42
CA ALA A 398 21.34 4.53 -10.79
C ALA A 398 20.63 3.59 -9.81
N ALA A 399 20.18 4.14 -8.67
CA ALA A 399 19.57 3.37 -7.59
C ALA A 399 18.29 2.62 -8.03
N VAL A 400 17.56 3.18 -9.00
CA VAL A 400 16.46 2.54 -9.72
C VAL A 400 16.64 2.84 -11.21
N PRO A 401 16.48 1.84 -12.12
CA PRO A 401 16.47 2.11 -13.56
C PRO A 401 15.39 3.13 -13.92
N LEU A 402 15.76 4.17 -14.66
CA LEU A 402 14.84 5.19 -15.14
C LEU A 402 14.89 5.29 -16.66
N ILE A 403 13.72 5.42 -17.28
CA ILE A 403 13.58 5.69 -18.71
C ILE A 403 12.60 6.85 -18.95
N GLY A 404 13.00 7.79 -19.79
CA GLY A 404 12.19 8.89 -20.26
C GLY A 404 11.08 8.46 -21.21
N MET A 405 9.92 9.08 -21.05
CA MET A 405 8.73 8.81 -21.84
C MET A 405 8.71 9.65 -23.12
N PHE A 406 8.88 8.97 -24.25
CA PHE A 406 8.67 9.50 -25.59
C PHE A 406 7.18 9.85 -25.82
N TYR A 407 6.88 11.14 -26.00
CA TYR A 407 5.52 11.65 -26.12
C TYR A 407 5.37 12.69 -27.26
N PRO A 408 5.41 12.28 -28.53
CA PRO A 408 5.10 13.17 -29.64
C PRO A 408 3.61 13.58 -29.60
N PRO A 409 3.28 14.89 -29.58
CA PRO A 409 1.89 15.34 -29.48
C PRO A 409 1.14 15.06 -30.79
N GLY A 410 0.02 14.35 -30.74
CA GLY A 410 -0.85 14.11 -31.89
C GLY A 410 -1.53 12.74 -31.89
N GLY A 411 -2.04 12.36 -33.06
CA GLY A 411 -2.63 11.04 -33.33
C GLY A 411 -1.61 10.02 -33.83
N VAL A 412 -2.11 8.85 -34.24
CA VAL A 412 -1.32 7.68 -34.65
C VAL A 412 -0.20 8.01 -35.65
N ASP A 413 -0.51 8.78 -36.70
CA ASP A 413 0.45 9.11 -37.75
C ASP A 413 1.63 9.97 -37.25
N VAL A 414 1.37 10.93 -36.37
CA VAL A 414 2.41 11.81 -35.81
C VAL A 414 3.34 11.00 -34.92
N PHE A 415 2.76 10.15 -34.06
CA PHE A 415 3.52 9.26 -33.19
C PHE A 415 4.38 8.29 -34.01
N ARG A 416 3.80 7.67 -35.04
CA ARG A 416 4.49 6.75 -35.95
C ARG A 416 5.65 7.41 -36.67
N ALA A 417 5.44 8.60 -37.23
CA ALA A 417 6.49 9.34 -37.93
C ALA A 417 7.65 9.69 -37.00
N ALA A 418 7.35 10.16 -35.78
CA ALA A 418 8.35 10.48 -34.78
C ALA A 418 9.11 9.24 -34.31
N LEU A 419 8.42 8.11 -34.10
CA LEU A 419 9.04 6.84 -33.72
C LEU A 419 10.00 6.33 -34.80
N ARG A 420 9.59 6.37 -36.09
CA ARG A 420 10.46 5.99 -37.21
C ARG A 420 11.70 6.86 -37.29
N LYS A 421 11.53 8.18 -37.13
CA LYS A 421 12.66 9.12 -37.09
C LYS A 421 13.64 8.77 -35.97
N LYS A 422 13.16 8.45 -34.76
CA LYS A 422 14.01 8.07 -33.62
C LYS A 422 14.78 6.76 -33.86
N ILE A 423 14.15 5.79 -34.54
CA ILE A 423 14.78 4.53 -34.95
C ILE A 423 15.87 4.79 -36.00
N GLU A 424 15.60 5.62 -37.01
CA GLU A 424 16.55 5.99 -38.06
C GLU A 424 17.78 6.73 -37.50
N GLU A 425 17.57 7.63 -36.53
CA GLU A 425 18.64 8.41 -35.88
C GLU A 425 19.59 7.55 -35.03
N HIS A 426 19.13 6.42 -34.47
CA HIS A 426 19.96 5.52 -33.66
C HIS A 426 21.03 4.76 -34.46
N GLY A 427 20.84 4.56 -35.77
CA GLY A 427 21.87 4.02 -36.67
C GLY A 427 22.28 2.55 -36.43
N GLY A 428 21.62 1.82 -35.51
CA GLY A 428 21.71 0.35 -35.39
C GLY A 428 22.86 -0.21 -34.54
N THR A 429 23.57 0.61 -33.75
CA THR A 429 24.60 0.11 -32.82
C THR A 429 23.98 -0.36 -31.50
N GLY A 430 23.45 -1.58 -31.49
CA GLY A 430 22.86 -2.21 -30.29
C GLY A 430 21.37 -1.93 -30.07
N PRO A 431 20.75 -2.56 -29.06
CA PRO A 431 19.31 -2.44 -28.81
C PRO A 431 18.92 -1.01 -28.39
N LEU A 432 17.83 -0.49 -28.95
CA LEU A 432 17.20 0.78 -28.54
C LEU A 432 15.92 0.50 -27.75
N PHE A 433 15.77 1.16 -26.60
CA PHE A 433 14.58 1.09 -25.76
C PHE A 433 13.81 2.40 -25.81
N ILE A 434 12.51 2.33 -26.06
CA ILE A 434 11.63 3.50 -26.11
C ILE A 434 10.41 3.23 -25.22
N ALA A 435 10.21 4.06 -24.20
CA ALA A 435 8.97 4.09 -23.43
C ALA A 435 8.06 5.16 -24.01
N GLY A 436 6.97 4.77 -24.67
CA GLY A 436 6.02 5.66 -25.34
C GLY A 436 4.82 5.99 -24.46
N LEU A 437 4.49 7.28 -24.32
CA LEU A 437 3.29 7.71 -23.60
C LEU A 437 2.11 7.81 -24.56
N ILE A 438 0.98 7.20 -24.20
CA ILE A 438 -0.28 7.28 -24.91
C ILE A 438 -1.23 8.18 -24.12
N ASN A 439 -1.76 9.21 -24.79
CA ASN A 439 -2.74 10.10 -24.20
C ASN A 439 -4.10 9.40 -24.16
N ALA A 440 -4.56 9.09 -22.94
CA ALA A 440 -5.79 8.35 -22.73
C ALA A 440 -7.03 9.05 -23.30
N TRP A 441 -7.03 10.38 -23.40
CA TRP A 441 -8.19 11.17 -23.83
C TRP A 441 -8.38 11.24 -25.35
N SER A 442 -7.38 10.86 -26.14
CA SER A 442 -7.42 10.94 -27.60
C SER A 442 -7.13 9.61 -28.30
N TRP A 443 -6.69 8.59 -27.57
CA TRP A 443 -6.36 7.28 -28.10
C TRP A 443 -7.18 6.18 -27.42
N THR A 444 -7.40 5.10 -28.15
CA THR A 444 -8.00 3.86 -27.63
C THR A 444 -7.08 2.68 -27.94
N PRO A 445 -7.27 1.50 -27.33
CA PRO A 445 -6.53 0.30 -27.72
C PRO A 445 -6.62 -0.02 -29.22
N SER A 446 -7.74 0.31 -29.87
CA SER A 446 -7.86 0.22 -31.34
C SER A 446 -6.83 1.08 -32.09
N HIS A 447 -6.61 2.32 -31.65
CA HIS A 447 -5.57 3.19 -32.25
C HIS A 447 -4.15 2.69 -31.95
N VAL A 448 -3.93 2.10 -30.77
CA VAL A 448 -2.64 1.47 -30.45
C VAL A 448 -2.38 0.25 -31.35
N LEU A 449 -3.40 -0.58 -31.61
CA LEU A 449 -3.30 -1.69 -32.55
C LEU A 449 -2.97 -1.21 -33.97
N GLU A 450 -3.59 -0.12 -34.43
CA GLU A 450 -3.28 0.52 -35.72
C GLU A 450 -1.81 1.00 -35.78
N LEU A 451 -1.31 1.61 -34.70
CA LEU A 451 0.09 2.01 -34.61
C LEU A 451 1.01 0.79 -34.78
N VAL A 452 0.79 -0.26 -33.98
CA VAL A 452 1.65 -1.43 -33.89
C VAL A 452 1.63 -2.28 -35.16
N SER A 453 0.47 -2.42 -35.80
CA SER A 453 0.32 -3.23 -37.03
C SER A 453 1.16 -2.71 -38.21
N ASP A 454 1.48 -1.42 -38.20
CA ASP A 454 2.25 -0.74 -39.25
C ASP A 454 3.72 -0.46 -38.86
N LEU A 455 4.19 -1.00 -37.73
CA LEU A 455 5.59 -0.91 -37.33
C LEU A 455 6.48 -1.86 -38.14
N PRO A 456 7.74 -1.48 -38.41
CA PRO A 456 8.72 -2.38 -39.01
C PRO A 456 8.88 -3.67 -38.18
N GLY A 457 9.07 -4.82 -38.84
CA GLY A 457 9.22 -6.12 -38.16
C GLY A 457 10.45 -6.28 -37.25
N GLU A 458 11.36 -5.28 -37.25
CA GLU A 458 12.50 -5.15 -36.34
C GLU A 458 12.15 -4.45 -35.03
N VAL A 459 10.93 -3.93 -34.89
CA VAL A 459 10.40 -3.34 -33.66
C VAL A 459 9.59 -4.37 -32.90
N GLU A 460 9.95 -4.62 -31.66
CA GLU A 460 9.22 -5.48 -30.74
C GLU A 460 8.51 -4.62 -29.69
N VAL A 461 7.18 -4.72 -29.65
CA VAL A 461 6.39 -4.06 -28.61
C VAL A 461 6.32 -4.98 -27.40
N VAL A 462 6.66 -4.47 -26.22
CA VAL A 462 6.77 -5.24 -24.97
C VAL A 462 6.15 -4.49 -23.79
N LEU A 463 5.77 -5.23 -22.75
CA LEU A 463 5.34 -4.64 -21.48
C LEU A 463 6.52 -4.00 -20.74
N ALA A 464 6.24 -2.96 -19.94
CA ALA A 464 7.27 -2.22 -19.22
C ALA A 464 8.03 -3.10 -18.20
N GLU A 465 7.42 -4.20 -17.75
CA GLU A 465 8.05 -5.13 -16.81
C GLU A 465 9.11 -6.05 -17.45
N SER A 466 9.28 -5.99 -18.78
CA SER A 466 10.24 -6.83 -19.49
C SER A 466 11.67 -6.51 -19.04
N SER A 467 12.48 -7.56 -18.88
CA SER A 467 13.89 -7.42 -18.48
C SER A 467 14.71 -6.56 -19.44
N SER A 468 14.26 -6.43 -20.69
CA SER A 468 14.94 -5.62 -21.69
C SER A 468 14.83 -4.11 -21.35
N ILE A 469 13.71 -3.67 -20.77
CA ILE A 469 13.45 -2.26 -20.45
C ILE A 469 13.92 -1.91 -19.03
N CYS A 470 13.69 -2.78 -18.04
CA CYS A 470 14.14 -2.56 -16.67
C CYS A 470 15.61 -2.98 -16.41
N SER A 471 16.37 -3.37 -17.44
CA SER A 471 17.81 -3.69 -17.33
C SER A 471 18.55 -3.49 -18.65
N PRO A 472 18.70 -2.25 -19.14
CA PRO A 472 19.38 -1.99 -20.42
C PRO A 472 20.89 -2.35 -20.44
N ALA A 473 21.48 -2.78 -19.32
CA ALA A 473 22.90 -3.18 -19.22
C ALA A 473 23.19 -4.45 -18.41
N ARG A 474 22.31 -5.47 -18.41
CA ARG A 474 22.65 -6.79 -17.84
C ARG A 474 22.45 -7.91 -18.87
N HIS A 475 23.31 -7.94 -19.89
CA HIS A 475 23.58 -9.19 -20.60
C HIS A 475 24.47 -10.08 -19.72
N ASP A 476 24.01 -11.32 -19.53
CA ASP A 476 24.66 -12.40 -18.79
C ASP A 476 24.93 -12.18 -17.29
N ALA A 477 23.83 -12.07 -16.54
CA ALA A 477 23.75 -12.81 -15.29
C ALA A 477 22.34 -13.40 -15.20
N ARG A 478 22.25 -14.73 -15.23
CA ARG A 478 21.08 -15.43 -14.68
C ARG A 478 20.77 -14.76 -13.35
N VAL A 479 19.55 -14.29 -13.16
CA VAL A 479 19.02 -13.98 -11.83
C VAL A 479 18.85 -15.33 -11.12
N THR A 480 19.96 -15.91 -10.68
CA THR A 480 20.01 -16.37 -9.31
C THR A 480 19.73 -15.13 -8.48
N THR A 481 18.65 -15.19 -7.70
CA THR A 481 18.41 -14.31 -6.55
C THR A 481 19.76 -13.85 -6.00
N PRO A 482 20.06 -12.54 -5.92
CA PRO A 482 21.34 -12.13 -5.35
C PRO A 482 21.43 -12.79 -3.98
N ASP A 483 22.46 -13.60 -3.79
CA ASP A 483 22.96 -13.93 -2.46
C ASP A 483 23.07 -12.59 -1.75
N THR A 484 22.07 -12.26 -0.92
CA THR A 484 22.18 -11.11 -0.04
C THR A 484 23.31 -11.50 0.88
N ALA A 485 24.47 -10.86 0.73
CA ALA A 485 25.67 -11.30 1.41
C ALA A 485 25.37 -11.42 2.91
N PRO A 486 25.87 -12.44 3.64
CA PRO A 486 25.55 -12.64 5.05
C PRO A 486 25.69 -11.37 5.91
N ALA A 487 26.63 -10.47 5.55
CA ALA A 487 26.81 -9.17 6.18
C ALA A 487 25.60 -8.20 6.00
N GLN A 488 24.96 -8.20 4.84
CA GLN A 488 23.77 -7.38 4.58
C GLN A 488 22.55 -7.92 5.36
N LEU A 489 22.39 -9.24 5.40
CA LEU A 489 21.33 -9.88 6.20
C LEU A 489 21.54 -9.64 7.70
N LEU A 490 22.79 -9.63 8.16
CA LEU A 490 23.15 -9.24 9.52
C LEU A 490 22.79 -7.78 9.82
N ALA A 491 23.10 -6.86 8.91
CA ALA A 491 22.73 -5.45 9.08
C ALA A 491 21.21 -5.24 9.17
N LEU A 492 20.43 -5.96 8.36
CA LEU A 492 18.96 -5.93 8.42
C LEU A 492 18.43 -6.49 9.74
N TYR A 493 19.03 -7.57 10.26
CA TYR A 493 18.72 -8.11 11.58
C TYR A 493 18.93 -7.08 12.68
N ASP A 494 20.09 -6.42 12.70
CA ASP A 494 20.42 -5.42 13.73
C ASP A 494 19.52 -4.18 13.67
N ALA A 495 19.13 -3.79 12.46
CA ALA A 495 18.29 -2.63 12.22
C ALA A 495 16.82 -2.88 12.63
N GLN A 496 16.25 -4.02 12.21
CA GLN A 496 14.81 -4.24 12.28
C GLN A 496 14.39 -5.15 13.45
N LEU A 497 15.21 -6.13 13.81
CA LEU A 497 14.82 -7.17 14.76
C LEU A 497 15.32 -6.97 16.18
N ARG A 498 16.23 -6.03 16.45
CA ARG A 498 16.79 -5.81 17.80
C ARG A 498 16.03 -4.75 18.61
N GLU A 499 16.35 -4.69 19.90
CA GLU A 499 15.84 -3.70 20.87
C GLU A 499 14.33 -3.82 21.14
N GLY A 500 13.55 -2.78 20.79
CA GLY A 500 12.12 -2.70 21.07
C GLY A 500 11.32 -3.81 20.39
N THR A 501 11.80 -4.28 19.25
CA THR A 501 11.16 -5.35 18.48
C THR A 501 11.20 -6.70 19.19
N GLU A 502 12.26 -6.99 19.97
CA GLU A 502 12.41 -8.28 20.66
C GLU A 502 11.56 -8.39 21.93
N VAL A 503 11.07 -7.27 22.43
CA VAL A 503 10.25 -7.19 23.64
C VAL A 503 8.76 -6.95 23.34
N LEU A 504 8.37 -7.09 22.07
CA LEU A 504 6.97 -7.03 21.67
C LEU A 504 6.16 -8.12 22.41
N GLY A 505 5.02 -7.73 22.97
CA GLY A 505 4.17 -8.61 23.77
C GLY A 505 4.62 -8.79 25.23
N ALA A 506 5.67 -8.09 25.69
CA ALA A 506 6.00 -8.03 27.11
C ALA A 506 4.90 -7.31 27.91
N GLY A 507 4.56 -7.84 29.10
CA GLY A 507 3.62 -7.19 30.01
C GLY A 507 4.23 -5.96 30.70
N TRP A 508 5.56 -5.88 30.72
CA TRP A 508 6.32 -4.74 31.20
C TRP A 508 7.62 -4.60 30.41
N SER A 509 8.04 -3.37 30.12
CA SER A 509 9.34 -3.09 29.51
C SER A 509 9.91 -1.75 29.99
N ALA A 510 11.23 -1.64 30.08
CA ALA A 510 11.91 -0.39 30.42
C ALA A 510 13.27 -0.27 29.73
N ARG A 511 13.76 0.96 29.60
CA ARG A 511 15.13 1.25 29.18
C ARG A 511 16.03 1.47 30.39
N LEU A 512 17.22 0.87 30.36
CA LEU A 512 18.30 1.10 31.33
C LEU A 512 19.59 1.36 30.56
N GLY A 513 19.90 2.64 30.32
CA GLY A 513 20.99 3.04 29.44
C GLY A 513 20.86 2.40 28.04
N PRO A 514 21.86 1.62 27.57
CA PRO A 514 21.80 0.95 26.27
C PRO A 514 20.89 -0.29 26.26
N LEU A 515 20.44 -0.78 27.42
CA LEU A 515 19.64 -1.99 27.55
C LEU A 515 18.15 -1.72 27.36
N THR A 516 17.47 -2.67 26.73
CA THR A 516 16.01 -2.87 26.84
C THR A 516 15.76 -4.06 27.75
N LEU A 517 14.98 -3.83 28.80
CA LEU A 517 14.55 -4.82 29.78
C LEU A 517 13.07 -5.12 29.56
N ALA A 518 12.65 -6.36 29.73
CA ALA A 518 11.26 -6.77 29.61
C ALA A 518 10.88 -7.88 30.60
N VAL A 519 9.60 -7.93 30.97
CA VAL A 519 8.98 -9.06 31.68
C VAL A 519 7.79 -9.53 30.85
N HIS A 520 7.87 -10.78 30.38
CA HIS A 520 6.82 -11.39 29.57
C HIS A 520 5.69 -11.95 30.44
N PRO A 521 4.48 -12.13 29.88
CA PRO A 521 3.41 -12.88 30.53
C PRO A 521 3.92 -14.25 31.00
N GLY A 522 3.78 -14.55 32.30
CA GLY A 522 4.39 -15.73 32.94
C GLY A 522 5.60 -15.42 33.83
N GLY A 523 6.10 -14.18 33.82
CA GLY A 523 7.10 -13.69 34.76
C GLY A 523 8.55 -13.95 34.34
N GLY A 524 8.81 -14.35 33.08
CA GLY A 524 10.16 -14.43 32.53
C GLY A 524 10.70 -13.05 32.18
N GLY A 525 11.87 -12.70 32.73
CA GLY A 525 12.61 -11.49 32.42
C GLY A 525 13.51 -11.67 31.20
N PHE A 526 13.65 -10.63 30.38
CA PHE A 526 14.47 -10.63 29.19
C PHE A 526 15.30 -9.35 29.09
N VAL A 527 16.57 -9.49 28.72
CA VAL A 527 17.50 -8.39 28.45
C VAL A 527 18.02 -8.47 27.02
N THR A 528 17.88 -7.37 26.29
CA THR A 528 18.51 -7.17 24.98
C THR A 528 19.12 -5.77 24.85
N TYR A 529 19.95 -5.60 23.84
CA TYR A 529 20.66 -4.36 23.51
C TYR A 529 21.02 -4.38 22.02
N ARG A 530 21.32 -3.21 21.42
CA ARG A 530 21.92 -3.14 20.07
C ARG A 530 23.44 -3.10 20.13
N THR A 531 24.00 -2.31 21.04
CA THR A 531 25.44 -2.24 21.26
C THR A 531 25.73 -1.85 22.70
N LEU A 532 26.84 -2.37 23.23
CA LEU A 532 27.45 -1.97 24.51
C LEU A 532 28.87 -1.42 24.30
N ALA A 533 29.21 -1.06 23.06
CA ALA A 533 30.51 -0.50 22.73
C ALA A 533 30.73 0.81 23.49
N GLY A 534 31.82 0.89 24.26
CA GLY A 534 32.18 2.06 25.05
C GLY A 534 31.62 2.10 26.48
N GLU A 535 30.86 1.08 26.91
CA GLU A 535 30.41 0.98 28.30
C GLU A 535 31.59 0.68 29.24
N ALA A 536 31.78 1.56 30.24
CA ALA A 536 32.97 1.54 31.10
C ALA A 536 32.87 0.55 32.28
N ASP A 537 31.65 0.21 32.74
CA ASP A 537 31.41 -0.66 33.90
C ASP A 537 30.28 -1.66 33.63
N LEU A 538 30.59 -2.72 32.88
CA LEU A 538 29.66 -3.81 32.56
C LEU A 538 29.13 -4.54 33.81
N PRO A 539 29.94 -4.85 34.84
CA PRO A 539 29.42 -5.44 36.08
C PRO A 539 28.33 -4.58 36.74
N ALA A 540 28.54 -3.28 36.88
CA ALA A 540 27.52 -2.40 37.46
C ALA A 540 26.24 -2.36 36.62
N LEU A 541 26.38 -2.31 35.28
CA LEU A 541 25.25 -2.31 34.36
C LEU A 541 24.43 -3.62 34.44
N VAL A 542 25.09 -4.78 34.48
CA VAL A 542 24.43 -6.09 34.64
C VAL A 542 23.70 -6.17 35.99
N GLY A 543 24.36 -5.77 37.08
CA GLY A 543 23.74 -5.75 38.41
C GLY A 543 22.49 -4.87 38.47
N ALA A 544 22.54 -3.67 37.89
CA ALA A 544 21.40 -2.76 37.82
C ALA A 544 20.24 -3.34 37.00
N ALA A 545 20.53 -4.04 35.89
CA ALA A 545 19.50 -4.69 35.08
C ALA A 545 18.79 -5.82 35.84
N VAL A 546 19.56 -6.65 36.57
CA VAL A 546 19.01 -7.74 37.40
C VAL A 546 18.09 -7.19 38.48
N GLU A 547 18.51 -6.16 39.22
CA GLU A 547 17.67 -5.56 40.26
C GLU A 547 16.40 -4.95 39.67
N ARG A 548 16.51 -4.24 38.54
CA ARG A 548 15.35 -3.62 37.90
C ARG A 548 14.32 -4.64 37.43
N LEU A 549 14.78 -5.77 36.88
CA LEU A 549 13.90 -6.86 36.46
C LEU A 549 13.28 -7.59 37.66
N ARG A 550 14.04 -7.77 38.76
CA ARG A 550 13.54 -8.35 40.00
C ARG A 550 12.43 -7.48 40.61
N GLU A 551 12.60 -6.16 40.64
CA GLU A 551 11.57 -5.20 41.06
C GLU A 551 10.31 -5.26 40.19
N ALA A 552 10.48 -5.49 38.88
CA ALA A 552 9.38 -5.67 37.93
C ALA A 552 8.70 -7.04 38.05
N GLY A 553 9.17 -7.91 38.94
CA GLY A 553 8.58 -9.22 39.22
C GLY A 553 9.10 -10.37 38.35
N ALA A 554 10.24 -10.20 37.69
CA ALA A 554 10.87 -11.29 36.93
C ALA A 554 11.30 -12.44 37.88
N GLY A 555 10.92 -13.67 37.53
CA GLY A 555 11.34 -14.88 38.23
C GLY A 555 12.70 -15.36 37.74
N GLU A 556 12.75 -15.80 36.49
CA GLU A 556 13.96 -16.17 35.75
C GLU A 556 14.31 -15.04 34.78
N ILE A 557 15.60 -14.77 34.57
CA ILE A 557 16.06 -13.71 33.66
C ILE A 557 16.94 -14.33 32.58
N GLU A 558 16.59 -14.07 31.33
CA GLU A 558 17.43 -14.37 30.17
C GLU A 558 18.10 -13.08 29.68
N TRP A 559 19.42 -13.12 29.52
CA TRP A 559 20.20 -12.12 28.82
C TRP A 559 20.69 -12.72 27.50
N LYS A 560 20.23 -12.17 26.39
CA LYS A 560 20.58 -12.70 25.07
C LYS A 560 21.84 -12.00 24.55
N THR A 561 22.89 -12.74 24.24
CA THR A 561 24.11 -12.20 23.60
C THR A 561 24.17 -12.59 22.14
N ARG A 562 24.90 -11.82 21.31
CA ARG A 562 25.14 -12.16 19.90
C ARG A 562 26.63 -12.20 19.60
N GLY A 563 27.06 -13.21 18.86
CA GLY A 563 28.48 -13.45 18.58
C GLY A 563 29.15 -12.41 17.68
N HIS A 564 28.39 -11.54 17.01
CA HIS A 564 28.93 -10.41 16.25
C HIS A 564 29.09 -9.14 17.10
N ASP A 565 28.56 -9.12 18.33
CA ASP A 565 28.75 -8.00 19.25
C ASP A 565 30.12 -8.16 19.94
N HIS A 566 31.03 -7.23 19.69
CA HIS A 566 32.31 -7.21 20.39
C HIS A 566 32.19 -6.45 21.72
N VAL A 567 31.93 -7.18 22.80
CA VAL A 567 31.79 -6.61 24.17
C VAL A 567 32.69 -7.37 25.15
N PRO A 568 34.02 -7.09 25.18
CA PRO A 568 34.94 -7.74 26.11
C PRO A 568 34.52 -7.53 27.57
N GLY A 569 34.55 -8.59 28.39
CA GLY A 569 34.20 -8.53 29.81
C GLY A 569 32.72 -8.76 30.14
N LEU A 570 31.84 -8.84 29.13
CA LEU A 570 30.40 -9.05 29.36
C LEU A 570 30.10 -10.44 29.90
N GLU A 571 30.73 -11.49 29.36
CA GLU A 571 30.50 -12.87 29.80
C GLU A 571 30.94 -13.06 31.26
N GLU A 572 32.09 -12.49 31.66
CA GLU A 572 32.55 -12.48 33.04
C GLU A 572 31.61 -11.68 33.97
N ALA A 573 31.09 -10.54 33.49
CA ALA A 573 30.12 -9.74 34.24
C ALA A 573 28.80 -10.48 34.44
N LEU A 574 28.30 -11.18 33.43
CA LEU A 574 27.09 -12.01 33.49
C LEU A 574 27.29 -13.19 34.47
N ALA A 575 28.39 -13.93 34.34
CA ALA A 575 28.73 -15.02 35.25
C ALA A 575 28.87 -14.53 36.70
N GLY A 576 29.48 -13.37 36.91
CA GLY A 576 29.61 -12.72 38.23
C GLY A 576 28.26 -12.36 38.88
N HIS A 577 27.19 -12.23 38.09
CA HIS A 577 25.82 -11.96 38.57
C HIS A 577 24.91 -13.20 38.57
N GLY A 578 25.51 -14.39 38.41
CA GLY A 578 24.81 -15.68 38.54
C GLY A 578 24.07 -16.14 37.28
N PHE A 579 24.41 -15.58 36.11
CA PHE A 579 23.96 -16.13 34.84
C PHE A 579 24.82 -17.33 34.42
N ALA A 580 24.20 -18.31 33.78
CA ALA A 580 24.88 -19.43 33.12
C ALA A 580 24.54 -19.42 31.63
N ALA A 581 25.55 -19.62 30.78
CA ALA A 581 25.34 -19.76 29.34
C ALA A 581 24.63 -21.08 29.01
N GLU A 582 23.62 -21.01 28.16
CA GLU A 582 22.99 -22.17 27.53
C GLU A 582 23.65 -22.49 26.18
N GLU A 583 23.07 -23.42 25.41
CA GLU A 583 23.61 -23.82 24.11
C GLU A 583 23.55 -22.65 23.11
N THR A 584 24.66 -22.41 22.42
CA THR A 584 24.73 -21.38 21.37
C THR A 584 23.93 -21.81 20.13
N GLU A 585 23.09 -20.90 19.63
CA GLU A 585 22.26 -21.10 18.45
C GLU A 585 22.78 -20.31 17.25
N ALA A 586 22.52 -20.80 16.04
CA ALA A 586 22.82 -20.08 14.81
C ALA A 586 21.68 -19.12 14.45
N ILE A 587 22.00 -17.85 14.19
CA ILE A 587 21.03 -16.88 13.68
C ILE A 587 20.93 -17.09 12.17
N MET A 588 19.82 -17.65 11.72
CA MET A 588 19.56 -18.01 10.33
C MET A 588 18.62 -16.98 9.69
N ILE A 589 19.05 -16.38 8.58
CA ILE A 589 18.28 -15.39 7.84
C ILE A 589 18.34 -15.65 6.35
N GLY A 590 17.22 -15.46 5.66
CA GLY A 590 17.19 -15.58 4.21
C GLY A 590 15.85 -15.20 3.63
N PRO A 591 15.78 -15.03 2.30
CA PRO A 591 14.55 -14.69 1.63
C PRO A 591 13.52 -15.81 1.77
N LEU A 592 12.26 -15.45 2.07
CA LEU A 592 11.16 -16.41 2.18
C LEU A 592 10.94 -17.20 0.89
N THR A 593 11.28 -16.62 -0.27
CA THR A 593 11.22 -17.29 -1.57
C THR A 593 12.14 -18.51 -1.67
N GLY A 594 13.26 -18.54 -0.94
CA GLY A 594 14.13 -19.71 -0.86
C GLY A 594 13.45 -20.92 -0.20
N LEU A 595 12.48 -20.65 0.67
CA LEU A 595 11.76 -21.67 1.43
C LEU A 595 10.53 -22.24 0.71
N THR A 596 10.05 -21.65 -0.40
CA THR A 596 8.75 -22.00 -1.01
C THR A 596 8.76 -23.21 -1.93
N GLY A 597 9.91 -23.86 -2.11
CA GLY A 597 10.05 -24.99 -3.04
C GLY A 597 8.98 -26.08 -2.83
N GLU A 598 8.45 -26.63 -3.93
CA GLU A 598 7.47 -27.71 -3.85
C GLU A 598 8.08 -28.96 -3.22
N VAL A 599 7.39 -29.48 -2.20
CA VAL A 599 7.78 -30.72 -1.51
C VAL A 599 6.66 -31.74 -1.72
N PRO A 600 6.86 -32.74 -2.58
CA PRO A 600 5.87 -33.80 -2.76
C PRO A 600 5.69 -34.55 -1.44
N LEU A 601 4.44 -34.70 -1.04
CA LEU A 601 4.03 -35.44 0.16
C LEU A 601 3.52 -36.83 -0.23
N ALA A 602 3.78 -37.82 0.61
CA ALA A 602 3.23 -39.16 0.41
C ALA A 602 1.69 -39.14 0.50
N PRO A 603 0.98 -40.03 -0.21
CA PRO A 603 -0.47 -40.19 -0.03
C PRO A 603 -0.83 -40.37 1.46
N GLY A 604 -1.94 -39.75 1.89
CA GLY A 604 -2.34 -39.71 3.30
C GLY A 604 -1.67 -38.61 4.14
N SER A 605 -0.68 -37.90 3.59
CA SER A 605 -0.02 -36.77 4.25
C SER A 605 -0.61 -35.43 3.83
N ARG A 606 -0.78 -34.50 4.77
CA ARG A 606 -1.22 -33.12 4.48
C ARG A 606 -0.58 -32.10 5.42
N VAL A 607 -0.50 -30.85 4.98
CA VAL A 607 -0.06 -29.72 5.81
C VAL A 607 -1.21 -28.72 5.92
N ARG A 608 -1.49 -28.23 7.13
CA ARG A 608 -2.54 -27.24 7.38
C ARG A 608 -2.19 -26.29 8.53
N ARG A 609 -2.82 -25.12 8.51
CA ARG A 609 -2.84 -24.21 9.66
C ARG A 609 -3.83 -24.72 10.71
N VAL A 610 -3.48 -24.54 11.98
CA VAL A 610 -4.31 -24.89 13.14
C VAL A 610 -4.90 -23.63 13.74
N LEU A 611 -6.20 -23.69 14.04
CA LEU A 611 -6.96 -22.59 14.65
C LEU A 611 -7.77 -23.03 15.88
N ALA A 612 -8.26 -24.27 15.90
CA ALA A 612 -9.07 -24.78 17.00
C ALA A 612 -8.23 -25.02 18.26
N ALA A 613 -8.74 -24.60 19.42
CA ALA A 613 -8.01 -24.71 20.69
C ALA A 613 -7.65 -26.16 21.05
N GLU A 614 -8.52 -27.12 20.72
CA GLU A 614 -8.25 -28.55 20.90
C GLU A 614 -7.05 -29.04 20.07
N ASP A 615 -6.98 -28.63 18.81
CA ASP A 615 -5.86 -28.94 17.92
C ASP A 615 -4.58 -28.26 18.42
N VAL A 616 -4.63 -27.01 18.89
CA VAL A 616 -3.45 -26.31 19.44
C VAL A 616 -2.89 -27.05 20.65
N ARG A 617 -3.75 -27.53 21.56
CA ARG A 617 -3.33 -28.34 22.71
C ARG A 617 -2.73 -29.68 22.26
N ALA A 618 -3.34 -30.35 21.28
CA ALA A 618 -2.82 -31.60 20.73
C ALA A 618 -1.45 -31.43 20.07
N VAL A 619 -1.24 -30.32 19.36
CA VAL A 619 0.06 -29.95 18.76
C VAL A 619 1.09 -29.66 19.84
N SER A 620 0.75 -28.92 20.90
CA SER A 620 1.66 -28.65 22.01
C SER A 620 2.15 -29.96 22.63
N ALA A 621 1.23 -30.88 22.94
CA ALA A 621 1.58 -32.20 23.50
C ALA A 621 2.39 -33.07 22.52
N MET A 622 2.16 -32.96 21.22
CA MET A 622 2.98 -33.63 20.20
C MET A 622 4.41 -33.06 20.16
N THR A 623 4.55 -31.73 20.21
CA THR A 623 5.85 -31.05 20.25
C THR A 623 6.64 -31.42 21.50
N ASP A 624 6.01 -31.44 22.68
CA ASP A 624 6.65 -31.87 23.92
C ASP A 624 7.18 -33.32 23.80
N ARG A 625 6.38 -34.24 23.25
CA ARG A 625 6.82 -35.62 22.95
C ARG A 625 7.98 -35.68 21.96
N ALA A 626 7.97 -34.83 20.93
CA ALA A 626 9.03 -34.78 19.91
C ALA A 626 10.38 -34.32 20.49
N PHE A 627 10.35 -33.48 21.54
CA PHE A 627 11.51 -33.02 22.30
C PHE A 627 11.83 -33.87 23.54
N GLY A 628 11.05 -34.92 23.83
CA GLY A 628 11.23 -35.76 25.02
C GLY A 628 10.87 -35.06 26.34
N GLN A 629 10.05 -34.00 26.28
CA GLN A 629 9.60 -33.22 27.42
C GLN A 629 8.26 -33.76 27.96
N GLN A 630 7.96 -33.45 29.23
CA GLN A 630 6.63 -33.70 29.80
C GLN A 630 5.61 -32.71 29.21
N VAL A 631 4.37 -33.15 29.03
CA VAL A 631 3.29 -32.28 28.52
C VAL A 631 3.00 -31.18 29.55
N ASP A 632 3.08 -29.93 29.10
CA ASP A 632 2.83 -28.75 29.95
C ASP A 632 1.51 -28.05 29.55
N PRO A 633 0.46 -28.16 30.38
CA PRO A 633 -0.82 -27.50 30.12
C PRO A 633 -0.73 -25.97 30.06
N ALA A 634 0.15 -25.35 30.85
CA ALA A 634 0.26 -23.88 30.89
C ALA A 634 0.86 -23.34 29.59
N ARG A 635 1.86 -24.02 29.04
CA ARG A 635 2.43 -23.72 27.71
C ARG A 635 1.39 -23.87 26.60
N ALA A 636 0.57 -24.92 26.68
CA ALA A 636 -0.51 -25.14 25.72
C ALA A 636 -1.57 -24.02 25.80
N ASP A 637 -1.97 -23.61 27.01
CA ASP A 637 -2.93 -22.52 27.23
C ASP A 637 -2.41 -21.17 26.71
N ALA A 638 -1.14 -20.86 26.95
CA ALA A 638 -0.51 -19.66 26.41
C ALA A 638 -0.50 -19.65 24.87
N LEU A 639 -0.20 -20.80 24.25
CA LEU A 639 -0.21 -20.94 22.79
C LEU A 639 -1.63 -20.82 22.21
N VAL A 640 -2.65 -21.37 22.90
CA VAL A 640 -4.06 -21.16 22.54
C VAL A 640 -4.40 -19.67 22.56
N GLY A 641 -4.00 -18.95 23.63
CA GLY A 641 -4.20 -17.52 23.75
C GLY A 641 -3.58 -16.74 22.58
N ALA A 642 -2.31 -17.02 22.26
CA ALA A 642 -1.60 -16.35 21.17
C ALA A 642 -2.24 -16.63 19.78
N VAL A 643 -2.59 -17.89 19.48
CA VAL A 643 -3.25 -18.22 18.21
C VAL A 643 -4.64 -17.61 18.11
N ALA A 644 -5.39 -17.52 19.22
CA ALA A 644 -6.72 -16.93 19.25
C ALA A 644 -6.72 -15.39 19.17
N ALA A 645 -5.69 -14.74 19.72
CA ALA A 645 -5.53 -13.29 19.66
C ALA A 645 -5.33 -12.79 18.22
N GLY A 646 -4.77 -13.63 17.34
CA GLY A 646 -4.55 -13.28 15.94
C GLY A 646 -3.50 -12.19 15.73
N ASP A 647 -2.64 -11.97 16.73
CA ASP A 647 -1.62 -10.92 16.82
C ASP A 647 -0.34 -11.20 16.01
N GLY A 648 -0.44 -12.07 15.00
CA GLY A 648 0.70 -12.45 14.16
C GLY A 648 1.25 -13.85 14.40
N THR A 649 0.81 -14.55 15.45
CA THR A 649 1.20 -15.95 15.70
C THR A 649 0.33 -16.93 14.90
N GLN A 650 0.95 -17.77 14.09
CA GLN A 650 0.30 -18.88 13.39
C GLN A 650 0.94 -20.21 13.76
N LEU A 651 0.10 -21.22 13.99
CA LEU A 651 0.53 -22.60 14.25
C LEU A 651 0.21 -23.48 13.04
N TRP A 652 1.19 -24.25 12.59
CA TRP A 652 1.06 -25.13 11.43
C TRP A 652 1.42 -26.57 11.80
N VAL A 653 0.75 -27.52 11.15
CA VAL A 653 0.96 -28.96 11.34
C VAL A 653 1.12 -29.70 10.03
N ALA A 654 1.90 -30.78 10.06
CA ALA A 654 1.85 -31.86 9.09
C ALA A 654 1.22 -33.09 9.73
N GLU A 655 0.27 -33.68 9.03
CA GLU A 655 -0.49 -34.86 9.46
C GLU A 655 -0.23 -36.02 8.50
N VAL A 656 -0.18 -37.24 9.03
CA VAL A 656 -0.11 -38.50 8.26
C VAL A 656 -1.21 -39.40 8.77
N ASP A 657 -2.14 -39.80 7.89
CA ASP A 657 -3.28 -40.68 8.22
C ASP A 657 -4.12 -40.20 9.42
N GLY A 658 -4.21 -38.87 9.58
CA GLY A 658 -4.97 -38.22 10.66
C GLY A 658 -4.20 -37.97 11.96
N GLU A 659 -2.97 -38.47 12.09
CA GLU A 659 -2.09 -38.16 13.22
C GLU A 659 -1.25 -36.91 12.93
N MET A 660 -1.21 -35.95 13.86
CA MET A 660 -0.29 -34.82 13.80
C MET A 660 1.12 -35.28 14.16
N VAL A 661 2.08 -35.10 13.26
CA VAL A 661 3.42 -35.69 13.39
C VAL A 661 4.56 -34.69 13.25
N SER A 662 4.27 -33.48 12.77
CA SER A 662 5.21 -32.37 12.72
C SER A 662 4.50 -31.04 12.92
N ALA A 663 5.15 -30.09 13.56
CA ALA A 663 4.59 -28.77 13.82
C ALA A 663 5.67 -27.68 13.80
N GLY A 664 5.19 -26.44 13.74
CA GLY A 664 6.03 -25.25 13.73
C GLY A 664 5.18 -23.99 13.74
N ARG A 665 5.73 -22.95 14.36
CA ARG A 665 5.12 -21.62 14.43
C ARG A 665 5.69 -20.71 13.35
N LEU A 666 4.87 -19.77 12.94
CA LEU A 666 5.22 -18.57 12.19
C LEU A 666 4.79 -17.39 13.05
N VAL A 667 5.69 -16.48 13.36
CA VAL A 667 5.39 -15.28 14.15
C VAL A 667 5.77 -14.08 13.30
N THR A 668 4.78 -13.25 12.95
CA THR A 668 5.06 -11.99 12.26
C THR A 668 5.67 -10.98 13.22
N VAL A 669 6.56 -10.14 12.72
CA VAL A 669 7.16 -9.07 13.51
C VAL A 669 6.68 -7.73 12.94
N PRO A 670 5.67 -7.08 13.57
CA PRO A 670 5.05 -5.86 13.04
C PRO A 670 6.08 -4.75 12.77
N GLY A 671 5.93 -4.07 11.63
CA GLY A 671 6.81 -2.97 11.24
C GLY A 671 8.19 -3.40 10.71
N THR A 672 8.36 -4.68 10.35
CA THR A 672 9.61 -5.21 9.80
C THR A 672 9.35 -6.07 8.57
N ASP A 673 10.41 -6.35 7.80
CA ASP A 673 10.38 -7.25 6.65
C ASP A 673 10.39 -8.74 7.05
N PHE A 674 10.40 -9.04 8.35
CA PHE A 674 10.75 -10.34 8.90
C PHE A 674 9.57 -11.11 9.47
N VAL A 675 9.62 -12.42 9.29
CA VAL A 675 8.86 -13.39 10.10
C VAL A 675 9.81 -14.31 10.84
N GLY A 676 9.47 -14.64 12.08
CA GLY A 676 10.13 -15.66 12.87
C GLY A 676 9.57 -17.06 12.60
N LEU A 677 10.45 -18.03 12.38
CA LEU A 677 10.12 -19.46 12.30
C LEU A 677 10.56 -20.16 13.58
N TRP A 678 9.58 -20.59 14.40
CA TRP A 678 9.87 -21.08 15.75
C TRP A 678 9.28 -22.46 16.02
N GLY A 679 9.84 -23.17 17.01
CA GLY A 679 9.25 -24.40 17.56
C GLY A 679 9.08 -25.53 16.53
N GLY A 680 10.01 -25.65 15.58
CA GLY A 680 9.99 -26.69 14.57
C GLY A 680 10.25 -28.07 15.18
N ALA A 681 9.27 -28.98 15.08
CA ALA A 681 9.37 -30.32 15.65
C ALA A 681 8.81 -31.38 14.70
N THR A 682 9.42 -32.56 14.68
CA THR A 682 8.93 -33.76 13.98
C THR A 682 9.16 -34.99 14.85
N LEU A 683 8.11 -35.80 15.05
CA LEU A 683 8.18 -37.06 15.79
C LEU A 683 9.25 -37.99 15.18
N PRO A 684 10.07 -38.68 15.99
CA PRO A 684 11.19 -39.49 15.52
C PRO A 684 10.85 -40.47 14.38
N ALA A 685 9.71 -41.16 14.46
CA ALA A 685 9.27 -42.15 13.47
C ALA A 685 8.94 -41.55 12.08
N PHE A 686 8.70 -40.24 12.00
CA PHE A 686 8.28 -39.53 10.79
C PHE A 686 9.38 -38.62 10.20
N ARG A 687 10.59 -38.63 10.78
CA ARG A 687 11.75 -37.88 10.26
C ARG A 687 12.22 -38.45 8.91
N GLY A 688 12.89 -37.62 8.12
CA GLY A 688 13.42 -38.01 6.80
C GLY A 688 12.38 -38.12 5.68
N ARG A 689 11.10 -37.82 5.94
CA ARG A 689 9.99 -37.96 4.98
C ARG A 689 9.57 -36.64 4.29
N GLY A 690 10.37 -35.58 4.43
CA GLY A 690 10.08 -34.27 3.83
C GLY A 690 9.00 -33.42 4.52
N LEU A 691 8.32 -33.94 5.55
CA LEU A 691 7.21 -33.27 6.25
C LEU A 691 7.59 -31.89 6.82
N TYR A 692 8.73 -31.79 7.50
CA TYR A 692 9.21 -30.51 8.04
C TYR A 692 9.53 -29.47 6.96
N ARG A 693 10.04 -29.93 5.81
CA ARG A 693 10.33 -29.06 4.67
C ARG A 693 9.03 -28.55 4.04
N ALA A 694 8.04 -29.44 3.86
CA ALA A 694 6.71 -29.06 3.38
C ALA A 694 6.00 -28.07 4.32
N LEU A 695 6.13 -28.28 5.63
CA LEU A 695 5.63 -27.37 6.66
C LEU A 695 6.30 -25.99 6.59
N THR A 696 7.62 -25.96 6.41
CA THR A 696 8.38 -24.73 6.26
C THR A 696 7.99 -23.98 4.98
N ALA A 697 7.81 -24.68 3.87
CA ALA A 697 7.33 -24.08 2.61
C ALA A 697 5.89 -23.53 2.73
N ALA A 698 5.01 -24.21 3.46
CA ALA A 698 3.65 -23.70 3.70
C ALA A 698 3.67 -22.41 4.53
N ARG A 699 4.47 -22.37 5.61
CA ARG A 699 4.66 -21.16 6.44
C ARG A 699 5.27 -20.01 5.64
N ALA A 700 6.27 -20.30 4.80
CA ALA A 700 6.90 -19.28 3.97
C ALA A 700 5.94 -18.70 2.92
N ARG A 701 5.13 -19.54 2.26
CA ARG A 701 4.07 -19.07 1.36
C ARG A 701 3.02 -18.22 2.07
N ALA A 702 2.63 -18.60 3.29
CA ALA A 702 1.71 -17.81 4.09
C ALA A 702 2.29 -16.45 4.50
N ALA A 703 3.59 -16.39 4.80
CA ALA A 703 4.28 -15.14 5.11
C ALA A 703 4.44 -14.23 3.89
N LEU A 704 4.80 -14.77 2.72
CA LEU A 704 4.88 -14.02 1.47
C LEU A 704 3.52 -13.44 1.05
N ALA A 705 2.43 -14.20 1.25
CA ALA A 705 1.08 -13.71 1.01
C ALA A 705 0.67 -12.55 1.95
N GLN A 706 1.42 -12.32 3.03
CA GLN A 706 1.25 -11.20 3.96
C GLN A 706 2.28 -10.07 3.72
N GLY A 707 3.09 -10.15 2.67
CA GLY A 707 4.06 -9.10 2.29
C GLY A 707 5.43 -9.20 2.96
N PHE A 708 5.67 -10.17 3.85
CA PHE A 708 6.98 -10.33 4.48
C PHE A 708 8.01 -10.86 3.47
N ARG A 709 9.28 -10.48 3.65
CA ARG A 709 10.37 -10.78 2.70
C ARG A 709 11.38 -11.78 3.26
N PHE A 710 11.69 -11.70 4.54
CA PHE A 710 12.77 -12.49 5.15
C PHE A 710 12.24 -13.42 6.24
N ALA A 711 12.79 -14.63 6.28
CA ALA A 711 12.65 -15.54 7.40
C ALA A 711 13.80 -15.34 8.37
N HIS A 712 13.48 -15.34 9.66
CA HIS A 712 14.44 -15.35 10.76
C HIS A 712 14.19 -16.59 11.64
N SER A 713 15.26 -17.26 12.05
CA SER A 713 15.21 -18.38 13.00
C SER A 713 16.50 -18.46 13.77
N ASP A 714 16.41 -18.50 15.08
CA ASP A 714 17.49 -19.06 15.90
C ASP A 714 17.41 -20.59 15.78
N SER A 715 18.51 -21.21 15.37
CA SER A 715 18.53 -22.61 14.96
C SER A 715 19.55 -23.41 15.75
N THR A 716 19.07 -24.55 16.26
CA THR A 716 19.91 -25.62 16.76
C THR A 716 20.73 -26.25 15.61
N PRO A 717 21.80 -27.01 15.93
CA PRO A 717 22.57 -27.76 14.94
C PRO A 717 21.75 -28.75 14.10
N PHE A 718 20.56 -29.15 14.56
CA PHE A 718 19.66 -30.05 13.83
C PHE A 718 18.88 -29.33 12.72
N SER A 719 18.44 -28.09 12.95
CA SER A 719 17.64 -27.32 12.00
C SER A 719 18.49 -26.50 11.04
N GLN A 720 19.69 -26.07 11.45
CA GLN A 720 20.59 -25.25 10.65
C GLN A 720 20.85 -25.86 9.24
N PRO A 721 21.30 -27.12 9.08
CA PRO A 721 21.60 -27.66 7.76
C PRO A 721 20.36 -27.76 6.86
N ILE A 722 19.17 -27.85 7.45
CA ILE A 722 17.91 -27.91 6.70
C ILE A 722 17.60 -26.53 6.12
N LEU A 723 17.72 -25.48 6.93
CA LEU A 723 17.45 -24.10 6.53
C LEU A 723 18.52 -23.57 5.56
N GLU A 724 19.79 -23.93 5.74
CA GLU A 724 20.87 -23.60 4.79
C GLU A 724 20.59 -24.16 3.40
N ARG A 725 20.18 -25.44 3.33
CA ARG A 725 19.76 -26.06 2.05
C ARG A 725 18.51 -25.43 1.44
N SER A 726 17.75 -24.66 2.21
CA SER A 726 16.57 -23.92 1.74
C SER A 726 16.86 -22.42 1.56
N GLY A 727 18.13 -22.02 1.50
CA GLY A 727 18.55 -20.67 1.11
C GLY A 727 18.67 -19.67 2.26
N LEU A 728 18.65 -20.11 3.53
CA LEU A 728 18.98 -19.24 4.66
C LEU A 728 20.48 -19.25 4.93
N ALA A 729 21.07 -18.08 5.16
CA ALA A 729 22.44 -17.92 5.59
C ALA A 729 22.53 -17.88 7.12
N ARG A 730 23.56 -18.52 7.69
CA ARG A 730 23.98 -18.25 9.05
C ARG A 730 24.67 -16.88 9.07
N VAL A 731 24.01 -15.88 9.66
CA VAL A 731 24.53 -14.50 9.70
C VAL A 731 25.32 -14.22 10.97
N SER A 732 24.98 -14.90 12.07
CA SER A 732 25.70 -14.82 13.33
C SER A 732 25.31 -15.98 14.27
N THR A 733 25.57 -15.82 15.56
CA THR A 733 25.15 -16.72 16.64
C THR A 733 24.53 -15.94 17.78
N THR A 734 23.69 -16.61 18.55
CA THR A 734 23.17 -16.07 19.82
C THR A 734 23.40 -17.08 20.94
N THR A 735 23.69 -16.60 22.14
CA THR A 735 23.80 -17.44 23.34
C THR A 735 22.86 -16.88 24.40
N PRO A 736 21.84 -17.64 24.83
CA PRO A 736 21.04 -17.29 26.00
C PRO A 736 21.90 -17.45 27.26
N TRP A 737 21.95 -16.40 28.08
CA TRP A 737 22.51 -16.46 29.42
C TRP A 737 21.35 -16.40 30.40
N VAL A 738 21.16 -17.45 31.21
CA VAL A 738 19.98 -17.59 32.04
C VAL A 738 20.35 -17.55 33.51
N ARG A 739 19.55 -16.81 34.29
CA ARG A 739 19.65 -16.71 35.74
C ARG A 739 18.33 -17.17 36.35
N ALA A 740 18.37 -18.34 37.00
CA ALA A 740 17.24 -18.86 37.75
C ALA A 740 16.93 -17.97 38.97
N ARG A 741 15.66 -18.00 39.41
CA ARG A 741 15.24 -17.32 40.64
C ARG A 741 16.05 -17.86 41.83
N SER A 742 16.73 -16.98 42.58
CA SER A 742 17.26 -17.40 43.89
C SER A 742 16.07 -17.87 44.73
N ARG A 743 16.10 -19.14 45.16
CA ARG A 743 15.29 -19.54 46.30
C ARG A 743 15.91 -18.83 47.49
N ASP A 744 15.43 -17.64 47.81
CA ASP A 744 15.68 -17.05 49.12
C ASP A 744 15.07 -18.02 50.13
N THR A 745 15.93 -18.87 50.69
CA THR A 745 15.67 -19.54 51.97
C THR A 745 15.48 -18.45 53.00
N PHE A 746 14.23 -18.05 53.20
CA PHE A 746 13.79 -17.49 54.48
C PHE A 746 13.92 -18.61 55.51
N THR A 747 15.09 -18.72 56.13
CA THR A 747 15.16 -19.13 57.54
C THR A 747 14.80 -17.92 58.38
N GLU A 748 13.76 -18.09 59.20
CA GLU A 748 13.40 -17.21 60.33
C GLU A 748 14.60 -16.83 61.21
#